data_AF-A0AA35R966-F1
#
_entry.id   AF-A0AA35R966-F1
#
_cell.length_a   1.000
_cell.length_b   1.000
_cell.length_c   1.000
_cell.angle_alpha   90.00
_cell.angle_beta   90.00
_cell.angle_gamma   90.00
#
_symmetry.space_group_name_H-M   'P 1'
#
loop_
_entity.id
_entity.type
_entity.pdbx_description
1 polymer ?
#
loop_
_entity_poly.entity_id
_entity_poly.type
_entity_poly.pdbx_seq_one_letter_code
_entity_poly.pdbx_strand_id
1 'polypeptide(L)'
;MPEPLRIAIAGLGTVGCGVLALLRDNAALLEQRTGRSIEVVAVSARDKGKDRGVALDGLEWRDDARALAALPAVDVVVELIGGSEGTARALSEAALAHGKHLVTANKALLAHHGAALAEAAQRAHRHLGYEAAVAGGIPIVKALREGLAGNRLGGVYGILNGTCNYIMTAMHESVRAGQAREFESVLHEAQELGYAEADPSTDIDGIDAAHKLAILASVVFGCPVDFDAVHVEGIRHVSALDIGFAIELGYRVKLLGIARAGEDGITQRVHPCMIREAAPIARVDGVFNAVVAEGDRIGSALFEGPGAGAGPTASAVVADLVDIARGQIMPAFPAAFEGAQRAAARPMDHHVGAYYIRLMVVDRPGVIAGIAACLRDEQVSVEAMLQRGRNPGELVPVVLTTHESDEAAVEERMAAEEIISLDRNLALDAVRVTEAAARAAARLIGRGDEMAADQAAVDAMRRGLNALDIAGTVVIGEGERDEAPMLYIGETVGTGKGPSLDVALDPLEGTTICATGGPNALAVLAMAEKGGFLAAPDTYMDKIAVGDGLPDELVDLDDPPATTLAKLAKAKACDVNELTVLILDRPRHEELIAKVRETQARIQLIRDGDVAGVIATTRLNRTVDIYIGIGGAPEGVLAAAALRCIGGQMMGRLVFRNDDEEARPQDGRHRLGPQVHPARARGRQRDVLRDRGDRRRHAARRLASPQRRADQLGGHALPDRHPAHDRGRARLCPRTRAGRHVMCLGVTPSPGLSSTAYPPLPVPLPPEGRRGNRTADARRSLSAPGGGEGRGEVGDDARHAQRRMGR
;
A
#
# COMPACT_ATOMS: atom_id res chain seq x y z
N MET A 1 -53.28 -6.13 27.93
CA MET A 1 -51.96 -6.32 27.31
C MET A 1 -50.98 -5.39 28.03
N PRO A 2 -49.75 -5.80 28.31
CA PRO A 2 -48.73 -4.91 28.88
C PRO A 2 -48.52 -3.70 27.96
N GLU A 3 -48.08 -2.57 28.52
CA GLU A 3 -47.88 -1.34 27.75
C GLU A 3 -46.89 -1.57 26.59
N PRO A 4 -47.10 -0.97 25.40
CA PRO A 4 -46.18 -1.11 24.27
C PRO A 4 -44.81 -0.53 24.58
N LEU A 5 -43.72 -1.11 24.07
CA LEU A 5 -42.39 -0.50 24.12
C LEU A 5 -42.30 0.54 23.01
N ARG A 6 -42.27 1.81 23.36
CA ARG A 6 -42.31 2.92 22.41
C ARG A 6 -40.91 3.37 22.04
N ILE A 7 -40.61 3.41 20.74
CA ILE A 7 -39.27 3.71 20.24
C ILE A 7 -39.27 4.92 19.32
N ALA A 8 -38.16 5.65 19.32
CA ALA A 8 -37.87 6.70 18.36
C ALA A 8 -36.64 6.35 17.51
N ILE A 9 -36.71 6.54 16.20
CA ILE A 9 -35.62 6.21 15.27
C ILE A 9 -34.99 7.48 14.70
N ALA A 10 -33.70 7.68 14.94
CA ALA A 10 -32.91 8.72 14.33
C ALA A 10 -32.02 8.14 13.22
N GLY A 11 -32.24 8.55 11.99
CA GLY A 11 -31.56 8.01 10.81
C GLY A 11 -32.46 7.06 10.03
N LEU A 12 -33.01 7.57 8.92
CA LEU A 12 -33.87 6.82 7.98
C LEU A 12 -33.14 6.54 6.67
N GLY A 13 -31.93 5.96 6.79
CA GLY A 13 -31.19 5.38 5.67
C GLY A 13 -31.57 3.92 5.46
N THR A 14 -30.70 3.17 4.77
CA THR A 14 -30.87 1.74 4.47
C THR A 14 -31.22 0.90 5.71
N VAL A 15 -30.51 1.09 6.82
CA VAL A 15 -30.76 0.34 8.07
C VAL A 15 -32.05 0.81 8.76
N GLY A 16 -32.28 2.12 8.89
CA GLY A 16 -33.48 2.66 9.54
C GLY A 16 -34.78 2.23 8.85
N CYS A 17 -34.81 2.26 7.51
CA CYS A 17 -35.93 1.72 6.75
C CYS A 17 -36.06 0.20 6.91
N GLY A 18 -34.94 -0.53 6.98
CA GLY A 18 -34.92 -1.96 7.26
C GLY A 18 -35.53 -2.30 8.63
N VAL A 19 -35.26 -1.50 9.66
CA VAL A 19 -35.84 -1.67 11.00
C VAL A 19 -37.35 -1.42 10.97
N LEU A 20 -37.81 -0.35 10.32
CA LEU A 20 -39.25 -0.07 10.16
C LEU A 20 -39.98 -1.23 9.46
N ALA A 21 -39.43 -1.71 8.36
CA ALA A 21 -40.01 -2.83 7.62
C ALA A 21 -40.05 -4.11 8.47
N LEU A 22 -38.93 -4.46 9.12
CA LEU A 22 -38.84 -5.68 9.94
C LEU A 22 -39.82 -5.65 11.12
N LEU A 23 -39.92 -4.53 11.84
CA LEU A 23 -40.86 -4.38 12.95
C LEU A 23 -42.32 -4.53 12.50
N ARG A 24 -42.67 -3.93 11.35
CA ARG A 24 -44.01 -4.05 10.77
C ARG A 24 -44.31 -5.48 10.34
N ASP A 25 -43.41 -6.07 9.56
CA ASP A 25 -43.64 -7.36 8.90
C ASP A 25 -43.65 -8.52 9.92
N ASN A 26 -42.91 -8.38 11.04
CA ASN A 26 -42.81 -9.38 12.10
C ASN A 26 -43.52 -8.99 13.41
N ALA A 27 -44.44 -8.01 13.40
CA ALA A 27 -45.07 -7.49 14.62
C ALA A 27 -45.66 -8.59 15.53
N ALA A 28 -46.46 -9.51 14.96
CA ALA A 28 -47.08 -10.59 15.72
C ALA A 28 -46.06 -11.59 16.31
N LEU A 29 -44.98 -11.87 15.56
CA LEU A 29 -43.89 -12.74 16.03
C LEU A 29 -43.12 -12.08 17.18
N LEU A 30 -42.84 -10.77 17.07
CA LEU A 30 -42.12 -10.02 18.08
C LEU A 30 -42.94 -9.90 19.36
N GLU A 31 -44.23 -9.63 19.25
CA GLU A 31 -45.15 -9.61 20.41
C GLU A 31 -45.19 -10.97 21.10
N GLN A 32 -45.25 -12.08 20.35
CA GLN A 32 -45.16 -13.43 20.93
C GLN A 32 -43.84 -13.68 21.66
N ARG A 33 -42.71 -13.16 21.14
CA ARG A 33 -41.38 -13.38 21.71
C ARG A 33 -41.06 -12.50 22.92
N THR A 34 -41.70 -11.33 23.02
CA THR A 34 -41.39 -10.30 24.03
C THR A 34 -42.49 -10.18 25.08
N GLY A 35 -43.71 -10.61 24.76
CA GLY A 35 -44.89 -10.46 25.61
C GLY A 35 -45.53 -9.06 25.54
N ARG A 36 -44.99 -8.11 24.77
CA ARG A 36 -45.54 -6.75 24.56
C ARG A 36 -45.27 -6.28 23.13
N SER A 37 -46.10 -5.38 22.57
CA SER A 37 -45.81 -4.80 21.25
C SER A 37 -44.61 -3.85 21.32
N ILE A 38 -43.92 -3.68 20.18
CA ILE A 38 -42.87 -2.66 19.97
C ILE A 38 -43.41 -1.67 18.94
N GLU A 39 -43.53 -0.40 19.33
CA GLU A 39 -44.19 0.63 18.52
C GLU A 39 -43.23 1.76 18.20
N VAL A 40 -43.09 2.09 16.92
CA VAL A 40 -42.36 3.31 16.52
C VAL A 40 -43.31 4.48 16.67
N VAL A 41 -42.92 5.48 17.46
CA VAL A 41 -43.77 6.66 17.75
C VAL A 41 -43.20 7.94 17.17
N ALA A 42 -41.88 8.01 16.95
CA ALA A 42 -41.22 9.20 16.44
C ALA A 42 -40.02 8.87 15.56
N VAL A 43 -39.72 9.75 14.59
CA VAL A 43 -38.58 9.59 13.68
C VAL A 43 -37.88 10.93 13.42
N SER A 44 -36.60 10.86 13.06
CA SER A 44 -35.82 11.99 12.57
C SER A 44 -34.87 11.58 11.46
N ALA A 45 -34.76 12.42 10.42
CA ALA A 45 -33.73 12.31 9.40
C ALA A 45 -33.48 13.68 8.75
N ARG A 46 -32.39 13.79 7.97
CA ARG A 46 -31.98 15.04 7.30
C ARG A 46 -33.04 15.64 6.36
N ASP A 47 -33.84 14.80 5.72
CA ASP A 47 -34.82 15.22 4.72
C ASP A 47 -36.16 14.53 4.96
N LYS A 48 -37.21 15.30 5.27
CA LYS A 48 -38.57 14.79 5.47
C LYS A 48 -39.26 14.36 4.17
N GLY A 49 -38.99 15.05 3.07
CA GLY A 49 -39.66 14.87 1.79
C GLY A 49 -39.10 13.73 0.94
N LYS A 50 -37.90 13.22 1.26
CA LYS A 50 -37.30 12.10 0.54
C LYS A 50 -38.17 10.83 0.62
N ASP A 51 -38.60 10.32 -0.53
CA ASP A 51 -39.23 9.00 -0.63
C ASP A 51 -38.22 7.90 -0.29
N ARG A 52 -38.64 6.99 0.58
CA ARG A 52 -37.85 5.91 1.15
C ARG A 52 -38.50 4.54 0.98
N GLY A 53 -39.66 4.46 0.33
CA GLY A 53 -40.41 3.21 0.17
C GLY A 53 -41.01 2.63 1.47
N VAL A 54 -41.06 3.43 2.55
CA VAL A 54 -41.67 3.05 3.83
C VAL A 54 -42.68 4.11 4.26
N ALA A 55 -43.84 3.68 4.75
CA ALA A 55 -44.87 4.57 5.26
C ALA A 55 -44.44 5.16 6.61
N LEU A 56 -44.55 6.48 6.75
CA LEU A 56 -44.25 7.22 7.98
C LEU A 56 -45.51 7.87 8.59
N ASP A 57 -46.68 7.50 8.08
CA ASP A 57 -47.96 8.06 8.51
C ASP A 57 -48.22 7.80 10.00
N GLY A 58 -48.61 8.84 10.72
CA GLY A 58 -48.87 8.76 12.17
C GLY A 58 -47.63 8.81 13.05
N LEU A 59 -46.41 8.81 12.49
CA LEU A 59 -45.17 8.96 13.25
C LEU A 59 -44.87 10.45 13.51
N GLU A 60 -44.46 10.78 14.73
CA GLU A 60 -44.04 12.14 15.08
C GLU A 60 -42.68 12.45 14.44
N TRP A 61 -42.63 13.48 13.58
CA TRP A 61 -41.40 13.91 12.93
C TRP A 61 -40.67 14.97 13.76
N ARG A 62 -39.36 14.79 13.96
CA ARG A 62 -38.45 15.80 14.54
C ARG A 62 -37.33 16.16 13.58
N ASP A 63 -37.22 17.45 13.24
CA ASP A 63 -36.13 17.95 12.39
C ASP A 63 -34.78 17.88 13.11
N ASP A 64 -34.75 18.21 14.41
CA ASP A 64 -33.60 17.94 15.27
C ASP A 64 -33.72 16.56 15.92
N ALA A 65 -32.79 15.67 15.58
CA ALA A 65 -32.74 14.33 16.15
C ALA A 65 -32.64 14.34 17.68
N ARG A 66 -31.94 15.34 18.28
CA ARG A 66 -31.78 15.45 19.74
C ARG A 66 -33.11 15.61 20.46
N ALA A 67 -34.10 16.22 19.81
CA ALA A 67 -35.44 16.39 20.37
C ALA A 67 -36.14 15.06 20.66
N LEU A 68 -35.76 13.97 19.98
CA LEU A 68 -36.31 12.63 20.24
C LEU A 68 -36.02 12.14 21.66
N ALA A 69 -34.87 12.50 22.24
CA ALA A 69 -34.49 12.10 23.60
C ALA A 69 -35.42 12.67 24.69
N ALA A 70 -35.98 13.87 24.45
CA ALA A 70 -36.82 14.57 25.41
C ALA A 70 -38.31 14.16 25.35
N LEU A 71 -38.71 13.34 24.38
CA LEU A 71 -40.10 12.95 24.21
C LEU A 71 -40.58 12.08 25.40
N PRO A 72 -41.64 12.49 26.12
CA PRO A 72 -42.17 11.71 27.24
C PRO A 72 -42.69 10.33 26.82
N ALA A 73 -43.22 10.23 25.60
CA ALA A 73 -43.81 9.01 25.06
C ALA A 73 -42.78 7.98 24.54
N VAL A 74 -41.48 8.28 24.55
CA VAL A 74 -40.42 7.39 24.03
C VAL A 74 -39.74 6.65 25.18
N ASP A 75 -39.58 5.34 25.06
CA ASP A 75 -38.82 4.51 26.02
C ASP A 75 -37.38 4.25 25.53
N VAL A 76 -37.22 4.07 24.22
CA VAL A 76 -35.93 3.73 23.57
C VAL A 76 -35.63 4.68 22.42
N VAL A 77 -34.40 5.20 22.38
CA VAL A 77 -33.87 5.90 21.21
C VAL A 77 -33.01 4.93 20.40
N VAL A 78 -33.30 4.80 19.11
CA VAL A 78 -32.54 4.00 18.14
C VAL A 78 -31.74 4.96 17.25
N GLU A 79 -30.41 4.97 17.40
CA GLU A 79 -29.49 5.86 16.69
C GLU A 79 -28.83 5.13 15.51
N LEU A 80 -29.11 5.62 14.30
CA LEU A 80 -28.67 5.09 13.01
C LEU A 80 -28.21 6.22 12.06
N ILE A 81 -27.68 7.32 12.62
CA ILE A 81 -27.21 8.50 11.88
C ILE A 81 -25.82 8.23 11.29
N GLY A 82 -24.94 7.60 12.06
CA GLY A 82 -23.53 7.39 11.72
C GLY A 82 -22.63 8.57 12.08
N GLY A 83 -21.31 8.30 12.11
CA GLY A 83 -20.27 9.26 12.54
C GLY A 83 -19.99 9.20 14.04
N SER A 84 -18.80 9.59 14.48
CA SER A 84 -18.38 9.53 15.89
C SER A 84 -18.74 10.78 16.71
N GLU A 85 -18.99 11.91 16.05
CA GLU A 85 -19.22 13.21 16.70
C GLU A 85 -20.55 13.85 16.25
N GLY A 86 -20.82 15.06 16.75
CA GLY A 86 -21.92 15.89 16.29
C GLY A 86 -23.29 15.38 16.73
N THR A 87 -24.22 15.22 15.79
CA THR A 87 -25.62 14.88 16.08
C THR A 87 -25.77 13.49 16.69
N ALA A 88 -25.03 12.49 16.20
CA ALA A 88 -25.10 11.12 16.70
C ALA A 88 -24.73 11.07 18.19
N ARG A 89 -23.55 11.58 18.54
CA ARG A 89 -23.07 11.65 19.92
C ARG A 89 -24.03 12.41 20.84
N ALA A 90 -24.42 13.61 20.43
CA ALA A 90 -25.27 14.45 21.27
C ALA A 90 -26.67 13.85 21.49
N LEU A 91 -27.24 13.15 20.50
CA LEU A 91 -28.47 12.40 20.68
C LEU A 91 -28.27 11.26 21.69
N SER A 92 -27.21 10.48 21.55
CA SER A 92 -26.93 9.34 22.43
C SER A 92 -26.74 9.77 23.89
N GLU A 93 -25.95 10.81 24.13
CA GLU A 93 -25.75 11.39 25.46
C GLU A 93 -27.07 11.94 26.03
N ALA A 94 -27.84 12.68 25.22
CA ALA A 94 -29.13 13.22 25.63
C ALA A 94 -30.15 12.13 25.96
N ALA A 95 -30.21 11.04 25.19
CA ALA A 95 -31.13 9.93 25.42
C ALA A 95 -30.90 9.30 26.80
N LEU A 96 -29.64 8.99 27.12
CA LEU A 96 -29.27 8.42 28.41
C LEU A 96 -29.51 9.41 29.57
N ALA A 97 -29.21 10.70 29.36
CA ALA A 97 -29.47 11.75 30.36
C ALA A 97 -30.96 11.93 30.67
N HIS A 98 -31.84 11.72 29.68
CA HIS A 98 -33.30 11.72 29.86
C HIS A 98 -33.84 10.37 30.36
N GLY A 99 -32.96 9.44 30.74
CA GLY A 99 -33.36 8.13 31.26
C GLY A 99 -34.01 7.22 30.22
N LYS A 100 -33.67 7.37 28.93
CA LYS A 100 -34.11 6.48 27.86
C LYS A 100 -33.12 5.34 27.67
N HIS A 101 -33.59 4.19 27.18
CA HIS A 101 -32.69 3.17 26.65
C HIS A 101 -32.10 3.65 25.31
N LEU A 102 -30.91 3.17 24.96
CA LEU A 102 -30.23 3.52 23.71
C LEU A 102 -29.88 2.24 22.94
N VAL A 103 -30.23 2.19 21.65
CA VAL A 103 -29.76 1.17 20.72
C VAL A 103 -29.05 1.87 19.56
N THR A 104 -27.84 1.45 19.19
CA THR A 104 -27.06 2.08 18.11
C THR A 104 -26.36 1.05 17.22
N ALA A 105 -26.26 1.33 15.92
CA ALA A 105 -25.43 0.58 14.98
C ALA A 105 -24.08 1.27 14.70
N ASN A 106 -23.72 2.29 15.48
CA ASN A 106 -22.66 3.22 15.16
C ASN A 106 -21.32 2.80 15.77
N LYS A 107 -20.58 1.97 15.03
CA LYS A 107 -19.23 1.52 15.40
C LYS A 107 -18.25 2.66 15.71
N ALA A 108 -18.28 3.77 14.97
CA ALA A 108 -17.35 4.87 15.17
C ALA A 108 -17.65 5.60 16.48
N LEU A 109 -18.94 5.86 16.77
CA LEU A 109 -19.37 6.43 18.04
C LEU A 109 -18.92 5.56 19.22
N LEU A 110 -19.10 4.24 19.14
CA LEU A 110 -18.71 3.32 20.20
C LEU A 110 -17.19 3.19 20.34
N ALA A 111 -16.44 3.21 19.23
CA ALA A 111 -14.99 3.15 19.25
C ALA A 111 -14.35 4.34 20.00
N HIS A 112 -14.94 5.54 19.87
CA HIS A 112 -14.41 6.76 20.51
C HIS A 112 -15.08 7.10 21.85
N HIS A 113 -16.38 6.83 22.00
CA HIS A 113 -17.20 7.29 23.13
C HIS A 113 -17.91 6.14 23.88
N GLY A 114 -17.66 4.89 23.50
CA GLY A 114 -18.38 3.73 24.05
C GLY A 114 -18.24 3.58 25.57
N ALA A 115 -17.06 3.89 26.12
CA ALA A 115 -16.85 3.86 27.56
C ALA A 115 -17.73 4.88 28.30
N ALA A 116 -17.71 6.14 27.86
CA ALA A 116 -18.51 7.21 28.46
C ALA A 116 -20.02 6.95 28.32
N LEU A 117 -20.46 6.41 27.18
CA LEU A 117 -21.86 6.03 26.95
C LEU A 117 -22.28 4.85 27.85
N ALA A 118 -21.42 3.85 28.02
CA ALA A 118 -21.68 2.73 28.92
C ALA A 118 -21.82 3.18 30.38
N GLU A 119 -20.94 4.06 30.86
CA GLU A 119 -21.02 4.64 32.20
C GLU A 119 -22.28 5.49 32.38
N ALA A 120 -22.66 6.29 31.39
CA ALA A 120 -23.90 7.06 31.41
C ALA A 120 -25.14 6.15 31.48
N ALA A 121 -25.16 5.07 30.69
CA ALA A 121 -26.25 4.09 30.70
C ALA A 121 -26.34 3.37 32.05
N GLN A 122 -25.20 2.96 32.61
CA GLN A 122 -25.14 2.32 33.93
C GLN A 122 -25.66 3.24 35.04
N ARG A 123 -25.23 4.51 35.08
CA ARG A 123 -25.71 5.50 36.06
C ARG A 123 -27.22 5.77 35.94
N ALA A 124 -27.74 5.73 34.73
CA ALA A 124 -29.18 5.91 34.48
C ALA A 124 -30.00 4.61 34.67
N HIS A 125 -29.36 3.47 34.98
CA HIS A 125 -29.98 2.14 34.97
C HIS A 125 -30.69 1.83 33.65
N ARG A 126 -30.07 2.22 32.53
CA ARG A 126 -30.59 2.02 31.16
C ARG A 126 -29.71 1.08 30.36
N HIS A 127 -30.34 0.49 29.35
CA HIS A 127 -29.68 -0.43 28.44
C HIS A 127 -29.00 0.35 27.30
N LEU A 128 -27.78 -0.06 26.97
CA LEU A 128 -27.06 0.35 25.77
C LEU A 128 -26.90 -0.89 24.87
N GLY A 129 -27.77 -1.00 23.86
CA GLY A 129 -27.72 -2.04 22.83
C GLY A 129 -26.84 -1.59 21.66
N TYR A 130 -25.98 -2.48 21.20
CA TYR A 130 -25.05 -2.19 20.10
C TYR A 130 -24.65 -3.42 19.27
N GLU A 131 -25.47 -4.47 19.26
CA GLU A 131 -25.20 -5.68 18.48
C GLU A 131 -24.96 -5.32 17.00
N ALA A 132 -25.77 -4.41 16.46
CA ALA A 132 -25.71 -3.98 15.06
C ALA A 132 -24.44 -3.19 14.69
N ALA A 133 -23.63 -2.76 15.66
CA ALA A 133 -22.41 -2.02 15.39
C ALA A 133 -21.27 -2.92 14.89
N VAL A 134 -21.30 -4.22 15.22
CA VAL A 134 -20.21 -5.14 14.91
C VAL A 134 -20.74 -6.32 14.11
N ALA A 135 -20.12 -6.58 12.96
CA ALA A 135 -20.42 -7.73 12.10
C ALA A 135 -21.89 -7.86 11.62
N GLY A 136 -22.63 -6.75 11.56
CA GLY A 136 -23.92 -6.67 10.86
C GLY A 136 -24.99 -7.54 11.51
N GLY A 137 -25.34 -8.66 10.85
CA GLY A 137 -26.36 -9.60 11.34
C GLY A 137 -25.81 -10.76 12.17
N ILE A 138 -24.50 -10.86 12.33
CA ILE A 138 -23.89 -11.89 13.18
C ILE A 138 -24.09 -11.48 14.65
N PRO A 139 -24.72 -12.31 15.51
CA PRO A 139 -25.01 -11.95 16.90
C PRO A 139 -23.77 -12.09 17.79
N ILE A 140 -22.68 -11.40 17.44
CA ILE A 140 -21.36 -11.61 18.01
C ILE A 140 -21.21 -10.99 19.39
N VAL A 141 -21.81 -9.82 19.64
CA VAL A 141 -21.74 -9.16 20.96
C VAL A 141 -22.45 -10.03 22.00
N LYS A 142 -23.68 -10.47 21.72
CA LYS A 142 -24.42 -11.41 22.59
C LYS A 142 -23.71 -12.76 22.70
N ALA A 143 -23.20 -13.32 21.61
CA ALA A 143 -22.48 -14.59 21.67
C ALA A 143 -21.26 -14.52 22.62
N LEU A 144 -20.46 -13.45 22.55
CA LEU A 144 -19.29 -13.26 23.40
C LEU A 144 -19.69 -12.92 24.85
N ARG A 145 -20.63 -12.00 25.04
CA ARG A 145 -21.03 -11.48 26.36
C ARG A 145 -21.87 -12.48 27.17
N GLU A 146 -22.70 -13.28 26.50
CA GLU A 146 -23.72 -14.10 27.15
C GLU A 146 -23.50 -15.58 26.86
N GLY A 147 -23.46 -15.95 25.58
CA GLY A 147 -23.33 -17.35 25.16
C GLY A 147 -22.01 -17.99 25.60
N LEU A 148 -20.93 -17.21 25.58
CA LEU A 148 -19.57 -17.65 25.93
C LEU A 148 -19.12 -17.14 27.30
N ALA A 149 -20.01 -16.56 28.11
CA ALA A 149 -19.69 -16.00 29.44
C ALA A 149 -19.01 -17.00 30.40
N GLY A 150 -19.20 -18.30 30.19
CA GLY A 150 -18.54 -19.37 30.97
C GLY A 150 -17.10 -19.69 30.55
N ASN A 151 -16.54 -19.01 29.56
CA ASN A 151 -15.19 -19.25 29.03
C ASN A 151 -14.28 -18.08 29.36
N ARG A 152 -13.00 -18.38 29.66
CA ARG A 152 -11.95 -17.38 29.62
C ARG A 152 -11.46 -17.28 28.19
N LEU A 153 -11.83 -16.20 27.51
CA LEU A 153 -11.42 -15.93 26.14
C LEU A 153 -9.99 -15.39 26.12
N GLY A 154 -9.11 -16.06 25.36
CA GLY A 154 -7.71 -15.65 25.17
C GLY A 154 -7.52 -14.76 23.94
N GLY A 155 -8.45 -14.81 22.99
CA GLY A 155 -8.36 -14.03 21.77
C GLY A 155 -9.66 -14.00 20.96
N VAL A 156 -9.75 -12.99 20.11
CA VAL A 156 -10.79 -12.84 19.09
C VAL A 156 -10.14 -12.35 17.80
N TYR A 157 -10.52 -12.93 16.67
CA TYR A 157 -10.08 -12.44 15.38
C TYR A 157 -11.15 -12.63 14.32
N GLY A 158 -11.12 -11.84 13.25
CA GLY A 158 -12.19 -11.89 12.27
C GLY A 158 -11.95 -11.11 10.99
N ILE A 159 -12.72 -11.48 9.97
CA ILE A 159 -12.95 -10.69 8.77
C ILE A 159 -14.10 -9.74 9.10
N LEU A 160 -13.76 -8.47 9.35
CA LEU A 160 -14.69 -7.48 9.89
C LEU A 160 -15.22 -6.48 8.84
N ASN A 161 -14.69 -6.54 7.62
CA ASN A 161 -15.05 -5.63 6.52
C ASN A 161 -15.34 -6.39 5.21
N GLY A 162 -16.60 -6.32 4.75
CA GLY A 162 -17.07 -7.05 3.58
C GLY A 162 -16.50 -6.53 2.26
N THR A 163 -16.26 -5.21 2.13
CA THR A 163 -15.67 -4.60 0.93
C THR A 163 -14.25 -5.09 0.71
N CYS A 164 -13.42 -5.06 1.76
CA CYS A 164 -12.06 -5.62 1.71
C CYS A 164 -12.09 -7.12 1.41
N ASN A 165 -12.99 -7.88 2.04
CA ASN A 165 -13.07 -9.32 1.80
C ASN A 165 -13.46 -9.63 0.35
N TYR A 166 -14.40 -8.87 -0.22
CA TYR A 166 -14.79 -8.99 -1.61
C TYR A 166 -13.62 -8.74 -2.56
N ILE A 167 -12.90 -7.62 -2.37
CA ILE A 167 -11.73 -7.28 -3.21
C ILE A 167 -10.69 -8.40 -3.16
N MET A 168 -10.35 -8.87 -1.95
CA MET A 168 -9.36 -9.94 -1.75
C MET A 168 -9.81 -11.26 -2.38
N THR A 169 -11.10 -11.61 -2.28
CA THR A 169 -11.68 -12.79 -2.95
C THR A 169 -11.62 -12.66 -4.46
N ALA A 170 -12.05 -11.53 -5.02
CA ALA A 170 -12.06 -11.31 -6.47
C ALA A 170 -10.65 -11.32 -7.06
N MET A 171 -9.67 -10.70 -6.39
CA MET A 171 -8.26 -10.78 -6.79
C MET A 171 -7.75 -12.24 -6.74
N HIS A 172 -8.05 -12.99 -5.67
CA HIS A 172 -7.68 -14.40 -5.54
C HIS A 172 -8.25 -15.27 -6.67
N GLU A 173 -9.54 -15.13 -6.97
CA GLU A 173 -10.20 -15.87 -8.05
C GLU A 173 -9.62 -15.51 -9.42
N SER A 174 -9.32 -14.23 -9.64
CA SER A 174 -8.71 -13.76 -10.88
C SER A 174 -7.34 -14.39 -11.12
N VAL A 175 -6.47 -14.44 -10.10
CA VAL A 175 -5.15 -15.09 -10.18
C VAL A 175 -5.28 -16.59 -10.42
N ARG A 176 -6.22 -17.27 -9.76
CA ARG A 176 -6.51 -18.69 -10.01
C ARG A 176 -7.01 -18.96 -11.42
N ALA A 177 -7.77 -18.03 -12.01
CA ALA A 177 -8.25 -18.11 -13.38
C ALA A 177 -7.18 -17.75 -14.42
N GLY A 178 -5.95 -17.41 -14.01
CA GLY A 178 -4.88 -16.98 -14.90
C GLY A 178 -5.02 -15.53 -15.40
N GLN A 179 -5.91 -14.76 -14.78
CA GLN A 179 -6.19 -13.36 -15.07
C GLN A 179 -5.75 -12.52 -13.87
N ALA A 180 -4.45 -12.34 -13.65
CA ALA A 180 -3.90 -11.64 -12.48
C ALA A 180 -4.32 -10.16 -12.44
N ARG A 181 -5.55 -9.88 -11.97
CA ARG A 181 -6.11 -8.53 -11.89
C ARG A 181 -5.54 -7.81 -10.69
N GLU A 182 -5.12 -6.57 -10.90
CA GLU A 182 -4.56 -5.71 -9.87
C GLU A 182 -5.64 -5.05 -9.00
N PHE A 183 -5.25 -4.62 -7.80
CA PHE A 183 -6.12 -4.03 -6.78
C PHE A 183 -7.05 -2.94 -7.35
N GLU A 184 -6.50 -1.96 -8.07
CA GLU A 184 -7.28 -0.82 -8.62
C GLU A 184 -8.38 -1.26 -9.58
N SER A 185 -8.15 -2.30 -10.39
CA SER A 185 -9.16 -2.83 -11.31
C SER A 185 -10.31 -3.51 -10.58
N VAL A 186 -9.99 -4.22 -9.49
CA VAL A 186 -11.00 -4.90 -8.68
C VAL A 186 -11.76 -3.90 -7.80
N LEU A 187 -11.08 -2.86 -7.29
CA LEU A 187 -11.72 -1.78 -6.56
C LEU A 187 -12.76 -1.06 -7.43
N HIS A 188 -12.42 -0.75 -8.68
CA HIS A 188 -13.37 -0.13 -9.62
C HIS A 188 -14.62 -0.99 -9.84
N GLU A 189 -14.45 -2.31 -10.04
CA GLU A 189 -15.58 -3.23 -10.15
C GLU A 189 -16.42 -3.26 -8.86
N ALA A 190 -15.79 -3.29 -7.69
CA ALA A 190 -16.49 -3.23 -6.42
C ALA A 190 -17.34 -1.96 -6.28
N GLN A 191 -16.88 -0.83 -6.82
CA GLN A 191 -17.64 0.43 -6.86
C GLN A 191 -18.82 0.36 -7.84
N GLU A 192 -18.63 -0.21 -9.03
CA GLU A 192 -19.71 -0.40 -10.02
C GLU A 192 -20.82 -1.32 -9.50
N LEU A 193 -20.46 -2.36 -8.75
CA LEU A 193 -21.40 -3.29 -8.12
C LEU A 193 -22.02 -2.73 -6.83
N GLY A 194 -21.58 -1.57 -6.35
CA GLY A 194 -22.07 -0.94 -5.12
C GLY A 194 -21.58 -1.60 -3.83
N TYR A 195 -20.53 -2.42 -3.89
CA TYR A 195 -19.86 -2.99 -2.72
C TYR A 195 -18.85 -2.03 -2.09
N ALA A 196 -18.39 -1.02 -2.83
CA ALA A 196 -17.52 0.05 -2.35
C ALA A 196 -18.15 1.42 -2.68
N GLU A 197 -17.97 2.40 -1.79
CA GLU A 197 -18.37 3.78 -2.04
C GLU A 197 -17.36 4.51 -2.95
N ALA A 198 -17.71 5.71 -3.41
CA ALA A 198 -16.82 6.54 -4.23
C ALA A 198 -15.52 6.91 -3.50
N ASP A 199 -15.61 7.17 -2.19
CA ASP A 199 -14.46 7.22 -1.28
C ASP A 199 -14.47 6.00 -0.35
N PRO A 200 -13.75 4.92 -0.70
CA PRO A 200 -13.74 3.67 0.07
C PRO A 200 -12.68 3.66 1.18
N SER A 201 -12.03 4.79 1.49
CA SER A 201 -10.84 4.84 2.35
C SER A 201 -11.10 4.26 3.75
N THR A 202 -12.27 4.51 4.32
CA THR A 202 -12.65 3.94 5.64
C THR A 202 -12.63 2.40 5.64
N ASP A 203 -12.94 1.77 4.51
CA ASP A 203 -12.91 0.32 4.34
C ASP A 203 -11.51 -0.17 4.00
N ILE A 204 -10.94 0.27 2.88
CA ILE A 204 -9.70 -0.28 2.32
C ILE A 204 -8.44 0.10 3.07
N ASP A 205 -8.50 1.14 3.91
CA ASP A 205 -7.43 1.51 4.85
C ASP A 205 -7.61 0.85 6.23
N GLY A 206 -8.60 -0.03 6.40
CA GLY A 206 -8.78 -0.87 7.59
C GLY A 206 -9.48 -0.20 8.79
N ILE A 207 -9.87 1.06 8.67
CA ILE A 207 -10.42 1.87 9.77
C ILE A 207 -11.76 1.30 10.28
N ASP A 208 -12.66 0.88 9.38
CA ASP A 208 -13.93 0.25 9.77
C ASP A 208 -13.71 -1.07 10.54
N ALA A 209 -12.78 -1.91 10.08
CA ALA A 209 -12.41 -3.13 10.79
C ALA A 209 -11.77 -2.82 12.16
N ALA A 210 -11.00 -1.74 12.27
CA ALA A 210 -10.37 -1.32 13.52
C ALA A 210 -11.39 -0.83 14.56
N HIS A 211 -12.40 -0.05 14.15
CA HIS A 211 -13.50 0.33 15.05
C HIS A 211 -14.22 -0.91 15.61
N LYS A 212 -14.52 -1.89 14.74
CA LYS A 212 -15.20 -3.13 15.13
C LYS A 212 -14.31 -3.97 16.06
N LEU A 213 -13.01 -4.05 15.78
CA LEU A 213 -12.06 -4.79 16.60
C LEU A 213 -11.93 -4.19 18.01
N ALA A 214 -11.85 -2.87 18.13
CA ALA A 214 -11.75 -2.20 19.43
C ALA A 214 -12.97 -2.51 20.33
N ILE A 215 -14.17 -2.54 19.74
CA ILE A 215 -15.40 -2.92 20.45
C ILE A 215 -15.34 -4.40 20.85
N LEU A 216 -14.95 -5.30 19.93
CA LEU A 216 -14.82 -6.74 20.24
C LEU A 216 -13.81 -7.00 21.35
N ALA A 217 -12.64 -6.35 21.32
CA ALA A 217 -11.63 -6.48 22.37
C ALA A 217 -12.19 -6.06 23.74
N SER A 218 -12.92 -4.95 23.79
CA SER A 218 -13.59 -4.50 25.02
C SER A 218 -14.62 -5.50 25.55
N VAL A 219 -15.41 -6.11 24.65
CA VAL A 219 -16.38 -7.16 25.01
C VAL A 219 -15.69 -8.45 25.48
N VAL A 220 -14.55 -8.81 24.89
CA VAL A 220 -13.86 -10.07 25.21
C VAL A 220 -13.05 -9.97 26.51
N PHE A 221 -12.35 -8.85 26.71
CA PHE A 221 -11.40 -8.68 27.81
C PHE A 221 -11.94 -7.86 28.98
N GLY A 222 -13.15 -7.28 28.85
CA GLY A 222 -13.78 -6.49 29.91
C GLY A 222 -13.02 -5.21 30.25
N CYS A 223 -12.37 -4.58 29.25
CA CYS A 223 -11.64 -3.32 29.41
C CYS A 223 -12.33 -2.18 28.64
N PRO A 224 -12.07 -0.91 28.97
CA PRO A 224 -12.57 0.20 28.15
C PRO A 224 -12.14 0.08 26.69
N VAL A 225 -12.99 0.55 25.77
CA VAL A 225 -12.67 0.61 24.34
C VAL A 225 -11.48 1.54 24.13
N ASP A 226 -10.45 1.05 23.42
CA ASP A 226 -9.23 1.80 23.14
C ASP A 226 -8.87 1.70 21.66
N PHE A 227 -9.49 2.58 20.86
CA PHE A 227 -9.27 2.62 19.42
C PHE A 227 -7.86 3.07 19.04
N ASP A 228 -7.28 4.02 19.79
CA ASP A 228 -5.94 4.55 19.54
C ASP A 228 -4.84 3.48 19.71
N ALA A 229 -5.14 2.41 20.45
CA ALA A 229 -4.25 1.27 20.64
C ALA A 229 -4.27 0.25 19.48
N VAL A 230 -5.19 0.39 18.51
CA VAL A 230 -5.29 -0.55 17.39
C VAL A 230 -4.26 -0.19 16.33
N HIS A 231 -3.35 -1.11 16.02
CA HIS A 231 -2.51 -0.99 14.83
C HIS A 231 -3.37 -1.20 13.57
N VAL A 232 -3.25 -0.34 12.56
CA VAL A 232 -4.08 -0.40 11.35
C VAL A 232 -3.24 -0.32 10.09
N GLU A 233 -3.39 -1.34 9.25
CA GLU A 233 -2.84 -1.45 7.91
C GLU A 233 -3.93 -1.88 6.93
N GLY A 234 -4.08 -1.14 5.83
CA GLY A 234 -5.07 -1.39 4.78
C GLY A 234 -4.65 -2.46 3.76
N ILE A 235 -5.43 -2.63 2.70
CA ILE A 235 -5.19 -3.62 1.65
C ILE A 235 -4.60 -3.05 0.35
N ARG A 236 -4.47 -1.73 0.22
CA ARG A 236 -4.07 -1.06 -1.05
C ARG A 236 -2.76 -1.55 -1.65
N HIS A 237 -1.83 -1.96 -0.80
CA HIS A 237 -0.50 -2.39 -1.23
C HIS A 237 -0.51 -3.84 -1.74
N VAL A 238 -1.49 -4.67 -1.36
CA VAL A 238 -1.55 -6.09 -1.74
C VAL A 238 -1.65 -6.24 -3.26
N SER A 239 -0.66 -6.92 -3.85
CA SER A 239 -0.59 -7.13 -5.31
C SER A 239 -1.12 -8.49 -5.74
N ALA A 240 -1.45 -8.63 -7.03
CA ALA A 240 -1.81 -9.93 -7.61
C ALA A 240 -0.67 -10.96 -7.47
N LEU A 241 0.58 -10.49 -7.45
CA LEU A 241 1.76 -11.32 -7.28
C LEU A 241 1.88 -11.88 -5.85
N ASP A 242 1.53 -11.10 -4.81
CA ASP A 242 1.46 -11.60 -3.43
C ASP A 242 0.42 -12.72 -3.30
N ILE A 243 -0.74 -12.54 -3.94
CA ILE A 243 -1.81 -13.53 -3.98
C ILE A 243 -1.39 -14.80 -4.73
N GLY A 244 -0.67 -14.66 -5.85
CA GLY A 244 -0.12 -15.78 -6.60
C GLY A 244 0.83 -16.62 -5.76
N PHE A 245 1.73 -15.97 -5.02
CA PHE A 245 2.63 -16.67 -4.09
C PHE A 245 1.89 -17.27 -2.89
N ALA A 246 0.88 -16.58 -2.35
CA ALA A 246 0.05 -17.15 -1.29
C ALA A 246 -0.60 -18.45 -1.74
N ILE A 247 -1.17 -18.50 -2.95
CA ILE A 247 -1.77 -19.71 -3.53
C ILE A 247 -0.73 -20.83 -3.63
N GLU A 248 0.46 -20.54 -4.16
CA GLU A 248 1.52 -21.55 -4.31
C GLU A 248 1.97 -22.13 -2.95
N LEU A 249 2.01 -21.28 -1.92
CA LEU A 249 2.39 -21.65 -0.56
C LEU A 249 1.25 -22.31 0.25
N GLY A 250 0.04 -22.42 -0.31
CA GLY A 250 -1.12 -23.02 0.37
C GLY A 250 -1.85 -22.09 1.34
N TYR A 251 -1.80 -20.78 1.07
CA TYR A 251 -2.40 -19.72 1.86
C TYR A 251 -3.45 -18.91 1.07
N ARG A 252 -4.31 -18.22 1.80
CA ARG A 252 -5.21 -17.17 1.33
C ARG A 252 -4.85 -15.86 2.04
N VAL A 253 -4.91 -14.75 1.32
CA VAL A 253 -4.70 -13.43 1.92
C VAL A 253 -6.06 -12.85 2.33
N LYS A 254 -6.19 -12.38 3.58
CA LYS A 254 -7.40 -11.75 4.12
C LYS A 254 -7.02 -10.59 5.03
N LEU A 255 -7.85 -9.53 5.07
CA LEU A 255 -7.73 -8.48 6.08
C LEU A 255 -8.36 -8.99 7.38
N LEU A 256 -7.55 -9.18 8.42
CA LEU A 256 -8.03 -9.63 9.73
C LEU A 256 -7.91 -8.52 10.77
N GLY A 257 -8.94 -8.37 11.59
CA GLY A 257 -8.80 -7.76 12.90
C GLY A 257 -8.50 -8.83 13.93
N ILE A 258 -7.46 -8.64 14.75
CA ILE A 258 -6.96 -9.62 15.73
C ILE A 258 -6.75 -8.92 17.07
N ALA A 259 -7.38 -9.42 18.12
CA ALA A 259 -7.14 -9.01 19.49
C ALA A 259 -6.81 -10.24 20.36
N ARG A 260 -5.72 -10.16 21.11
CA ARG A 260 -5.23 -11.25 21.97
C ARG A 260 -4.76 -10.70 23.31
N ALA A 261 -5.06 -11.44 24.38
CA ALA A 261 -4.49 -11.18 25.69
C ALA A 261 -3.14 -11.90 25.81
N GLY A 262 -2.14 -11.19 26.34
CA GLY A 262 -0.85 -11.73 26.74
C GLY A 262 -0.53 -11.37 28.20
N GLU A 263 0.63 -11.80 28.68
CA GLU A 263 1.07 -11.53 30.06
C GLU A 263 1.22 -10.03 30.35
N ASP A 264 1.63 -9.25 29.35
CA ASP A 264 1.94 -7.81 29.48
C ASP A 264 0.82 -6.88 28.99
N GLY A 265 -0.34 -7.40 28.59
CA GLY A 265 -1.45 -6.58 28.10
C GLY A 265 -2.20 -7.16 26.90
N ILE A 266 -2.87 -6.29 26.14
CA ILE A 266 -3.70 -6.67 24.99
C ILE A 266 -3.05 -6.15 23.71
N THR A 267 -2.82 -7.04 22.75
CA THR A 267 -2.44 -6.67 21.38
C THR A 267 -3.70 -6.50 20.54
N GLN A 268 -3.84 -5.39 19.81
CA GLN A 268 -4.95 -5.14 18.89
C GLN A 268 -4.40 -4.68 17.54
N ARG A 269 -4.76 -5.36 16.46
CA ARG A 269 -4.23 -5.06 15.13
C ARG A 269 -5.19 -5.43 14.00
N VAL A 270 -5.18 -4.63 12.95
CA VAL A 270 -5.88 -4.86 11.68
C VAL A 270 -4.85 -4.78 10.58
N HIS A 271 -4.63 -5.87 9.85
CA HIS A 271 -3.69 -5.90 8.73
C HIS A 271 -3.94 -7.11 7.81
N PRO A 272 -3.44 -7.08 6.55
CA PRO A 272 -3.44 -8.24 5.69
C PRO A 272 -2.67 -9.42 6.33
N CYS A 273 -3.26 -10.60 6.27
CA CYS A 273 -2.73 -11.83 6.84
C CYS A 273 -2.79 -12.95 5.81
N MET A 274 -1.74 -13.78 5.75
CA MET A 274 -1.76 -15.06 5.04
C MET A 274 -2.30 -16.16 5.95
N ILE A 275 -3.47 -16.69 5.62
CA ILE A 275 -4.16 -17.73 6.39
C ILE A 275 -4.06 -19.05 5.62
N ARG A 276 -3.72 -20.14 6.29
CA ARG A 276 -3.67 -21.47 5.66
C ARG A 276 -5.02 -21.79 5.01
N GLU A 277 -5.01 -22.31 3.78
CA GLU A 277 -6.24 -22.57 3.00
C GLU A 277 -7.21 -23.57 3.68
N ALA A 278 -6.67 -24.40 4.59
CA ALA A 278 -7.45 -25.36 5.37
C ALA A 278 -8.18 -24.72 6.58
N ALA A 279 -7.82 -23.50 7.00
CA ALA A 279 -8.47 -22.86 8.12
C ALA A 279 -9.91 -22.46 7.75
N PRO A 280 -10.91 -22.69 8.62
CA PRO A 280 -12.31 -22.37 8.33
C PRO A 280 -12.53 -20.91 7.86
N ILE A 281 -11.92 -19.94 8.55
CA ILE A 281 -12.05 -18.52 8.21
C ILE A 281 -11.45 -18.16 6.83
N ALA A 282 -10.49 -18.96 6.30
CA ALA A 282 -9.89 -18.70 4.99
C ALA A 282 -10.89 -18.89 3.84
N ARG A 283 -11.97 -19.64 4.08
CA ARG A 283 -13.03 -19.95 3.11
C ARG A 283 -14.17 -18.93 3.10
N VAL A 284 -14.14 -17.95 4.00
CA VAL A 284 -15.16 -16.90 4.07
C VAL A 284 -14.88 -15.89 2.97
N ASP A 285 -15.67 -15.97 1.89
CA ASP A 285 -15.44 -15.26 0.64
C ASP A 285 -16.54 -14.23 0.34
N GLY A 286 -16.26 -13.32 -0.60
CA GLY A 286 -17.19 -12.28 -1.02
C GLY A 286 -17.42 -11.24 0.08
N VAL A 287 -18.66 -10.79 0.24
CA VAL A 287 -19.03 -9.72 1.20
C VAL A 287 -19.33 -10.21 2.62
N PHE A 288 -19.08 -11.49 2.89
CA PHE A 288 -19.34 -12.09 4.19
C PHE A 288 -18.29 -11.66 5.21
N ASN A 289 -18.73 -11.57 6.47
CA ASN A 289 -17.89 -11.38 7.63
C ASN A 289 -17.81 -12.67 8.43
N ALA A 290 -16.77 -12.77 9.24
CA ALA A 290 -16.63 -13.85 10.20
C ALA A 290 -15.87 -13.40 11.44
N VAL A 291 -16.24 -13.95 12.60
CA VAL A 291 -15.54 -13.74 13.87
C VAL A 291 -15.26 -15.09 14.51
N VAL A 292 -14.02 -15.28 14.94
CA VAL A 292 -13.57 -16.44 15.69
C VAL A 292 -13.24 -16.00 17.11
N ALA A 293 -13.84 -16.69 18.09
CA ALA A 293 -13.51 -16.55 19.50
C ALA A 293 -12.69 -17.76 19.96
N GLU A 294 -11.58 -17.50 20.66
CA GLU A 294 -10.71 -18.52 21.24
C GLU A 294 -10.86 -18.52 22.76
N GLY A 295 -11.29 -19.65 23.33
CA GLY A 295 -11.53 -19.79 24.77
C GLY A 295 -10.97 -21.08 25.35
N ASP A 296 -10.69 -21.06 26.65
CA ASP A 296 -10.05 -22.16 27.38
C ASP A 296 -10.84 -23.47 27.39
N ARG A 297 -12.18 -23.42 27.37
CA ARG A 297 -13.05 -24.62 27.37
C ARG A 297 -13.71 -24.90 26.04
N ILE A 298 -14.16 -23.87 25.34
CA ILE A 298 -14.82 -24.00 24.02
C ILE A 298 -13.83 -24.31 22.89
N GLY A 299 -12.53 -24.05 23.09
CA GLY A 299 -11.56 -24.10 22.01
C GLY A 299 -11.77 -22.93 21.06
N SER A 300 -12.19 -23.19 19.83
CA SER A 300 -12.44 -22.17 18.81
C SER A 300 -13.89 -22.22 18.32
N ALA A 301 -14.57 -21.07 18.33
CA ALA A 301 -15.93 -20.90 17.82
C ALA A 301 -15.95 -19.88 16.68
N LEU A 302 -16.41 -20.29 15.50
CA LEU A 302 -16.57 -19.45 14.31
C LEU A 302 -18.03 -19.02 14.15
N PHE A 303 -18.24 -17.72 13.97
CA PHE A 303 -19.52 -17.11 13.61
C PHE A 303 -19.37 -16.45 12.24
N GLU A 304 -20.20 -16.84 11.28
CA GLU A 304 -20.15 -16.36 9.90
C GLU A 304 -21.52 -15.84 9.45
N GLY A 305 -21.52 -14.78 8.66
CA GLY A 305 -22.75 -14.21 8.12
C GLY A 305 -22.53 -12.88 7.39
N PRO A 306 -23.60 -12.28 6.88
CA PRO A 306 -23.53 -10.98 6.24
C PRO A 306 -23.16 -9.88 7.24
N GLY A 307 -22.04 -9.18 6.98
CA GLY A 307 -21.47 -8.15 7.84
C GLY A 307 -22.08 -6.75 7.72
N ALA A 308 -23.00 -6.56 6.76
CA ALA A 308 -23.66 -5.30 6.45
C ALA A 308 -24.99 -5.55 5.73
N GLY A 309 -25.70 -4.47 5.40
CA GLY A 309 -26.95 -4.49 4.65
C GLY A 309 -28.19 -4.23 5.51
N ALA A 310 -29.29 -3.84 4.84
CA ALA A 310 -30.54 -3.42 5.49
C ALA A 310 -31.10 -4.48 6.43
N GLY A 311 -31.33 -5.69 5.92
CA GLY A 311 -31.91 -6.81 6.66
C GLY A 311 -31.01 -7.29 7.81
N PRO A 312 -29.76 -7.69 7.55
CA PRO A 312 -28.85 -8.18 8.59
C PRO A 312 -28.66 -7.18 9.74
N THR A 313 -28.41 -5.91 9.43
CA THR A 313 -28.19 -4.89 10.47
C THR A 313 -29.49 -4.56 11.22
N ALA A 314 -30.63 -4.49 10.53
CA ALA A 314 -31.92 -4.31 11.18
C ALA A 314 -32.27 -5.48 12.11
N SER A 315 -31.91 -6.71 11.74
CA SER A 315 -32.09 -7.90 12.59
C SER A 315 -31.35 -7.76 13.93
N ALA A 316 -30.11 -7.26 13.91
CA ALA A 316 -29.34 -7.03 15.13
C ALA A 316 -29.91 -5.89 15.99
N VAL A 317 -30.35 -4.77 15.37
CA VAL A 317 -31.06 -3.68 16.09
C VAL A 317 -32.31 -4.21 16.79
N VAL A 318 -33.11 -5.01 16.08
CA VAL A 318 -34.35 -5.56 16.63
C VAL A 318 -34.08 -6.60 17.72
N ALA A 319 -32.97 -7.34 17.65
CA ALA A 319 -32.56 -8.22 18.74
C ALA A 319 -32.29 -7.46 20.05
N ASP A 320 -31.63 -6.29 19.99
CA ASP A 320 -31.44 -5.43 21.17
C ASP A 320 -32.77 -4.85 21.68
N LEU A 321 -33.70 -4.48 20.78
CA LEU A 321 -35.04 -4.03 21.17
C LEU A 321 -35.85 -5.15 21.86
N VAL A 322 -35.69 -6.40 21.42
CA VAL A 322 -36.34 -7.57 22.03
C VAL A 322 -35.87 -7.77 23.47
N ASP A 323 -34.59 -7.60 23.75
CA ASP A 323 -34.05 -7.74 25.11
C ASP A 323 -34.59 -6.63 26.03
N ILE A 324 -34.63 -5.38 25.54
CA ILE A 324 -35.24 -4.27 26.27
C ILE A 324 -36.73 -4.54 26.52
N ALA A 325 -37.47 -5.04 25.52
CA ALA A 325 -38.89 -5.36 25.65
C ALA A 325 -39.16 -6.45 26.70
N ARG A 326 -38.22 -7.38 26.87
CA ARG A 326 -38.24 -8.43 27.91
C ARG A 326 -37.80 -7.94 29.29
N GLY A 327 -37.37 -6.67 29.41
CA GLY A 327 -36.83 -6.12 30.64
C GLY A 327 -35.42 -6.63 30.98
N GLN A 328 -34.70 -7.17 30.00
CA GLN A 328 -33.33 -7.62 30.18
C GLN A 328 -32.38 -6.42 30.10
N ILE A 329 -31.89 -5.98 31.26
CA ILE A 329 -30.90 -4.92 31.37
C ILE A 329 -29.59 -5.55 31.83
N MET A 330 -28.67 -5.72 30.88
CA MET A 330 -27.30 -6.13 31.16
C MET A 330 -26.35 -4.93 31.04
N PRO A 331 -25.22 -4.95 31.77
CA PRO A 331 -24.11 -4.05 31.51
C PRO A 331 -23.75 -4.07 30.02
N ALA A 332 -23.48 -2.89 29.45
CA ALA A 332 -23.11 -2.78 28.04
C ALA A 332 -21.91 -3.69 27.73
N PHE A 333 -20.87 -3.57 28.57
CA PHE A 333 -19.65 -4.37 28.55
C PHE A 333 -19.54 -5.24 29.82
N PRO A 334 -18.76 -6.33 29.81
CA PRO A 334 -18.71 -7.29 30.94
C PRO A 334 -18.22 -6.71 32.28
N ALA A 335 -17.51 -5.58 32.28
CA ALA A 335 -17.04 -4.92 33.48
C ALA A 335 -17.49 -3.46 33.51
N ALA A 336 -17.77 -2.95 34.71
CA ALA A 336 -17.95 -1.52 34.92
C ALA A 336 -16.60 -0.81 34.75
N PHE A 337 -16.59 0.30 34.00
CA PHE A 337 -15.35 1.03 33.70
C PHE A 337 -14.94 2.04 34.76
N GLU A 338 -15.75 2.24 35.82
CA GLU A 338 -15.43 3.18 36.91
C GLU A 338 -14.07 2.85 37.55
N GLY A 339 -13.09 3.71 37.33
CA GLY A 339 -11.72 3.54 37.83
C GLY A 339 -10.91 2.43 37.13
N ALA A 340 -11.46 1.79 36.10
CA ALA A 340 -10.76 0.78 35.32
C ALA A 340 -9.69 1.44 34.45
N GLN A 341 -8.43 1.01 34.62
CA GLN A 341 -7.37 1.42 33.72
C GLN A 341 -7.55 0.71 32.37
N ARG A 342 -7.22 1.42 31.28
CA ARG A 342 -7.05 0.77 29.97
C ARG A 342 -6.02 -0.34 30.13
N ALA A 343 -6.28 -1.49 29.52
CA ALA A 343 -5.27 -2.53 29.46
C ALA A 343 -4.01 -1.94 28.80
N ALA A 344 -2.83 -2.37 29.25
CA ALA A 344 -1.60 -1.95 28.60
C ALA A 344 -1.65 -2.36 27.12
N ALA A 345 -1.65 -1.37 26.23
CA ALA A 345 -1.53 -1.59 24.81
C ALA A 345 -0.11 -2.07 24.54
N ARG A 346 0.03 -3.24 23.91
CA ARG A 346 1.33 -3.76 23.49
C ARG A 346 1.54 -3.34 22.02
N PRO A 347 2.54 -2.50 21.72
CA PRO A 347 2.74 -2.02 20.36
C PRO A 347 3.19 -3.17 19.43
N MET A 348 2.98 -2.95 18.12
CA MET A 348 3.19 -3.96 17.08
C MET A 348 4.66 -4.40 16.97
N ASP A 349 5.61 -3.54 17.32
CA ASP A 349 7.04 -3.83 17.34
C ASP A 349 7.44 -4.99 18.28
N HIS A 350 6.64 -5.22 19.33
CA HIS A 350 6.78 -6.35 20.26
C HIS A 350 5.93 -7.58 19.88
N HIS A 351 5.32 -7.59 18.69
CA HIS A 351 4.58 -8.76 18.21
C HIS A 351 5.56 -9.87 17.83
N VAL A 352 5.24 -11.11 18.20
CA VAL A 352 5.94 -12.30 17.75
C VAL A 352 5.03 -13.09 16.83
N GLY A 353 5.46 -13.30 15.60
CA GLY A 353 4.69 -13.98 14.57
C GLY A 353 5.55 -14.54 13.45
N ALA A 354 4.95 -15.36 12.60
CA ALA A 354 5.58 -15.77 11.34
C ALA A 354 5.30 -14.72 10.26
N TYR A 355 6.21 -14.53 9.31
CA TYR A 355 6.11 -13.50 8.27
C TYR A 355 6.33 -14.06 6.88
N TYR A 356 5.48 -13.65 5.94
CA TYR A 356 5.71 -13.66 4.52
C TYR A 356 6.49 -12.40 4.16
N ILE A 357 7.59 -12.59 3.44
CA ILE A 357 8.47 -11.51 3.00
C ILE A 357 8.66 -11.67 1.51
N ARG A 358 8.39 -10.61 0.75
CA ARG A 358 8.71 -10.51 -0.67
C ARG A 358 9.73 -9.39 -0.90
N LEU A 359 10.81 -9.77 -1.57
CA LEU A 359 11.91 -8.91 -1.98
C LEU A 359 12.03 -8.95 -3.50
N MET A 360 12.08 -7.77 -4.13
CA MET A 360 12.52 -7.66 -5.52
C MET A 360 14.04 -7.55 -5.54
N VAL A 361 14.73 -8.54 -6.13
CA VAL A 361 16.19 -8.62 -6.16
C VAL A 361 16.71 -8.79 -7.58
N VAL A 362 17.92 -8.33 -7.86
CA VAL A 362 18.56 -8.56 -9.16
C VAL A 362 19.01 -10.02 -9.27
N ASP A 363 18.69 -10.71 -10.37
CA ASP A 363 19.08 -12.10 -10.60
C ASP A 363 20.60 -12.24 -10.85
N ARG A 364 21.38 -12.34 -9.76
CA ARG A 364 22.83 -12.55 -9.77
C ARG A 364 23.30 -13.48 -8.64
N PRO A 365 24.43 -14.20 -8.81
CA PRO A 365 25.02 -14.99 -7.73
C PRO A 365 25.34 -14.16 -6.49
N GLY A 366 25.12 -14.72 -5.30
CA GLY A 366 25.45 -14.11 -4.00
C GLY A 366 24.31 -13.37 -3.31
N VAL A 367 23.23 -13.02 -4.02
CA VAL A 367 22.08 -12.30 -3.46
C VAL A 367 21.42 -13.05 -2.31
N ILE A 368 21.13 -14.34 -2.52
CA ILE A 368 20.53 -15.20 -1.49
C ILE A 368 21.43 -15.31 -0.25
N ALA A 369 22.75 -15.35 -0.43
CA ALA A 369 23.70 -15.39 0.69
C ALA A 369 23.68 -14.09 1.51
N GLY A 370 23.51 -12.94 0.85
CA GLY A 370 23.33 -11.65 1.52
C GLY A 370 22.02 -11.59 2.31
N ILE A 371 20.91 -12.05 1.72
CA ILE A 371 19.62 -12.15 2.43
C ILE A 371 19.75 -13.05 3.67
N ALA A 372 20.32 -14.24 3.52
CA ALA A 372 20.50 -15.19 4.62
C ALA A 372 21.42 -14.64 5.72
N ALA A 373 22.47 -13.89 5.37
CA ALA A 373 23.34 -13.23 6.33
C ALA A 373 22.57 -12.20 7.18
N CYS A 374 21.72 -11.40 6.55
CA CYS A 374 20.95 -10.38 7.25
C CYS A 374 19.89 -10.98 8.19
N LEU A 375 19.21 -12.06 7.78
CA LEU A 375 18.25 -12.75 8.64
C LEU A 375 18.94 -13.41 9.85
N ARG A 376 20.13 -13.98 9.66
CA ARG A 376 20.93 -14.55 10.75
C ARG A 376 21.31 -13.49 11.79
N ASP A 377 21.72 -12.31 11.35
CA ASP A 377 22.21 -11.26 12.26
C ASP A 377 21.12 -10.78 13.24
N GLU A 378 19.85 -10.87 12.84
CA GLU A 378 18.67 -10.60 13.69
C GLU A 378 18.02 -11.86 14.29
N GLN A 379 18.66 -13.02 14.16
CA GLN A 379 18.14 -14.29 14.66
C GLN A 379 16.76 -14.68 14.05
N VAL A 380 16.45 -14.21 12.85
CA VAL A 380 15.23 -14.56 12.12
C VAL A 380 15.44 -15.88 11.39
N SER A 381 14.65 -16.89 11.74
CA SER A 381 14.72 -18.22 11.13
C SER A 381 13.77 -18.34 9.93
N VAL A 382 14.26 -18.89 8.82
CA VAL A 382 13.49 -19.08 7.58
C VAL A 382 12.86 -20.46 7.56
N GLU A 383 11.55 -20.51 7.34
CA GLU A 383 10.80 -21.74 7.12
C GLU A 383 10.90 -22.18 5.64
N ALA A 384 10.63 -21.26 4.71
CA ALA A 384 10.72 -21.53 3.28
C ALA A 384 11.25 -20.32 2.50
N MET A 385 11.89 -20.57 1.36
CA MET A 385 12.36 -19.55 0.44
C MET A 385 12.13 -20.01 -1.00
N LEU A 386 11.56 -19.13 -1.82
CA LEU A 386 11.18 -19.38 -3.20
C LEU A 386 11.63 -18.22 -4.10
N GLN A 387 12.32 -18.53 -5.18
CA GLN A 387 12.65 -17.58 -6.26
C GLN A 387 11.98 -18.07 -7.55
N ARG A 388 11.13 -17.24 -8.15
CA ARG A 388 10.47 -17.54 -9.43
C ARG A 388 11.01 -16.62 -10.52
N GLY A 389 11.26 -17.19 -11.70
CA GLY A 389 11.83 -16.48 -12.84
C GLY A 389 13.35 -16.63 -12.93
N ARG A 390 13.87 -16.62 -14.15
CA ARG A 390 15.31 -16.58 -14.44
C ARG A 390 15.52 -15.70 -15.65
N ASN A 391 16.01 -14.49 -15.40
CA ASN A 391 16.45 -13.56 -16.44
C ASN A 391 17.66 -12.82 -15.86
N PRO A 392 18.88 -13.27 -16.16
CA PRO A 392 20.09 -12.70 -15.59
C PRO A 392 20.14 -11.18 -15.75
N GLY A 393 20.28 -10.46 -14.63
CA GLY A 393 20.32 -9.00 -14.60
C GLY A 393 18.96 -8.28 -14.46
N GLU A 394 17.83 -8.98 -14.50
CA GLU A 394 16.51 -8.41 -14.23
C GLU A 394 16.12 -8.53 -12.74
N LEU A 395 15.12 -7.75 -12.32
CA LEU A 395 14.51 -7.87 -10.99
C LEU A 395 13.59 -9.09 -10.95
N VAL A 396 13.89 -10.01 -10.05
CA VAL A 396 13.10 -11.22 -9.78
C VAL A 396 12.57 -11.20 -8.35
N PRO A 397 11.35 -11.69 -8.11
CA PRO A 397 10.82 -11.82 -6.76
C PRO A 397 11.50 -13.00 -6.03
N VAL A 398 12.04 -12.72 -4.85
CA VAL A 398 12.39 -13.71 -3.83
C VAL A 398 11.38 -13.60 -2.70
N VAL A 399 10.74 -14.72 -2.40
CA VAL A 399 9.73 -14.85 -1.36
C VAL A 399 10.28 -15.72 -0.25
N LEU A 400 10.07 -15.32 1.00
CA LEU A 400 10.44 -16.07 2.18
C LEU A 400 9.25 -16.19 3.12
N THR A 401 9.14 -17.31 3.83
CA THR A 401 8.34 -17.44 5.04
C THR A 401 9.26 -17.65 6.23
N THR A 402 8.99 -17.00 7.35
CA THR A 402 9.78 -17.13 8.59
C THR A 402 9.08 -18.03 9.60
N HIS A 403 9.84 -18.57 10.54
CA HIS A 403 9.27 -19.03 11.81
C HIS A 403 8.83 -17.82 12.67
N GLU A 404 8.23 -18.10 13.83
CA GLU A 404 7.91 -17.07 14.82
C GLU A 404 9.16 -16.23 15.15
N SER A 405 9.05 -14.92 14.91
CA SER A 405 10.11 -13.93 15.04
C SER A 405 9.52 -12.63 15.59
N ASP A 406 10.32 -11.81 16.27
CA ASP A 406 9.91 -10.47 16.69
C ASP A 406 9.70 -9.54 15.49
N GLU A 407 8.62 -8.77 15.51
CA GLU A 407 8.28 -7.81 14.47
C GLU A 407 9.38 -6.78 14.29
N ALA A 408 9.91 -6.23 15.38
CA ALA A 408 11.04 -5.32 15.34
C ALA A 408 12.24 -5.94 14.61
N ALA A 409 12.57 -7.21 14.86
CA ALA A 409 13.70 -7.89 14.20
C ALA A 409 13.45 -8.05 12.69
N VAL A 410 12.22 -8.39 12.30
CA VAL A 410 11.82 -8.47 10.89
C VAL A 410 11.78 -7.09 10.24
N GLU A 411 11.32 -6.04 10.93
CA GLU A 411 11.22 -4.69 10.39
C GLU A 411 12.56 -3.94 10.32
N GLU A 412 13.33 -3.92 11.41
CA GLU A 412 14.51 -3.08 11.63
C GLU A 412 15.62 -3.42 10.62
N ARG A 413 15.84 -4.71 10.34
CA ARG A 413 16.88 -5.12 9.39
C ARG A 413 16.40 -5.30 7.97
N MET A 414 15.11 -5.54 7.74
CA MET A 414 14.55 -5.38 6.41
C MET A 414 14.38 -3.91 6.00
N ALA A 415 14.36 -2.99 6.96
CA ALA A 415 14.46 -1.55 6.72
C ALA A 415 15.91 -1.10 6.52
N ALA A 416 16.88 -1.91 6.96
CA ALA A 416 18.27 -1.67 6.69
C ALA A 416 18.53 -1.78 5.19
N GLU A 417 19.13 -0.72 4.66
CA GLU A 417 19.41 -0.56 3.24
C GLU A 417 20.23 -1.73 2.69
N GLU A 418 20.92 -2.52 3.53
CA GLU A 418 21.79 -3.64 3.15
C GLU A 418 21.12 -4.85 2.46
N ILE A 419 19.86 -5.19 2.78
CA ILE A 419 19.15 -6.29 2.09
C ILE A 419 18.66 -5.85 0.69
N ILE A 420 18.30 -4.57 0.57
CA ILE A 420 17.91 -3.92 -0.69
C ILE A 420 19.17 -3.52 -1.49
N SER A 421 20.32 -3.35 -0.83
CA SER A 421 21.59 -2.91 -1.43
C SER A 421 22.48 -4.05 -1.92
N LEU A 422 21.90 -5.14 -2.40
CA LEU A 422 22.59 -5.98 -3.38
C LEU A 422 22.58 -5.35 -4.80
N ASP A 423 22.33 -4.05 -4.90
CA ASP A 423 23.30 -2.99 -5.17
C ASP A 423 22.50 -1.69 -5.03
N ARG A 424 23.08 -0.60 -4.51
CA ARG A 424 22.42 0.72 -4.61
C ARG A 424 21.99 0.92 -6.07
N ASN A 425 20.69 1.07 -6.30
CA ASN A 425 20.22 1.53 -7.60
C ASN A 425 20.65 2.99 -7.72
N LEU A 426 21.84 3.20 -8.28
CA LEU A 426 22.44 4.52 -8.48
C LEU A 426 21.45 5.49 -9.14
N ALA A 427 20.53 4.99 -9.98
CA ALA A 427 19.48 5.82 -10.58
C ALA A 427 18.48 6.35 -9.53
N LEU A 428 18.05 5.55 -8.55
CA LEU A 428 17.16 6.02 -7.48
C LEU A 428 17.86 6.98 -6.53
N ASP A 429 19.14 6.74 -6.24
CA ASP A 429 19.92 7.66 -5.44
C ASP A 429 20.17 8.99 -6.18
N ALA A 430 20.43 8.94 -7.50
CA ALA A 430 20.49 10.13 -8.34
C ALA A 430 19.15 10.91 -8.36
N VAL A 431 18.01 10.23 -8.34
CA VAL A 431 16.69 10.89 -8.19
C VAL A 431 16.56 11.62 -6.86
N ARG A 432 17.08 11.07 -5.76
CA ARG A 432 17.06 11.75 -4.46
C ARG A 432 17.95 13.00 -4.46
N VAL A 433 19.05 12.97 -5.21
CA VAL A 433 19.92 14.14 -5.39
C VAL A 433 19.16 15.27 -6.10
N THR A 434 18.47 14.98 -7.20
CA THR A 434 17.68 16.00 -7.92
C THR A 434 16.47 16.47 -7.11
N GLU A 435 15.81 15.58 -6.37
CA GLU A 435 14.72 15.95 -5.45
C GLU A 435 15.21 16.93 -4.36
N ALA A 436 16.38 16.68 -3.77
CA ALA A 436 16.95 17.54 -2.75
C ALA A 436 17.23 18.96 -3.30
N ALA A 437 17.78 19.04 -4.51
CA ALA A 437 18.03 20.30 -5.22
C ALA A 437 16.73 21.06 -5.51
N ALA A 438 15.75 20.38 -6.12
CA ALA A 438 14.44 20.96 -6.43
C ALA A 438 13.73 21.47 -5.16
N ARG A 439 13.74 20.70 -4.05
CA ARG A 439 13.14 21.11 -2.78
C ARG A 439 13.85 22.30 -2.13
N ALA A 440 15.16 22.45 -2.35
CA ALA A 440 15.91 23.60 -1.85
C ALA A 440 15.54 24.87 -2.61
N ALA A 441 15.58 24.82 -3.95
CA ALA A 441 15.17 25.93 -4.82
C ALA A 441 13.69 26.30 -4.63
N ALA A 442 12.80 25.32 -4.41
CA ALA A 442 11.36 25.53 -4.27
C ALA A 442 10.99 26.53 -3.16
N ARG A 443 11.84 26.69 -2.14
CA ARG A 443 11.62 27.65 -1.04
C ARG A 443 11.78 29.11 -1.47
N LEU A 444 12.41 29.34 -2.61
CA LEU A 444 12.78 30.65 -3.15
C LEU A 444 11.97 31.03 -4.40
N ILE A 445 11.01 30.19 -4.80
CA ILE A 445 10.09 30.45 -5.91
C ILE A 445 9.40 31.81 -5.74
N GLY A 446 9.42 32.62 -6.79
CA GLY A 446 8.71 33.91 -6.86
C GLY A 446 9.33 35.04 -6.03
N ARG A 447 10.55 34.87 -5.51
CA ARG A 447 11.22 35.89 -4.69
C ARG A 447 12.09 36.88 -5.48
N GLY A 448 12.22 36.69 -6.79
CA GLY A 448 13.01 37.56 -7.66
C GLY A 448 14.54 37.45 -7.49
N ASP A 449 15.02 36.40 -6.82
CA ASP A 449 16.45 36.20 -6.53
C ASP A 449 16.94 34.90 -7.20
N GLU A 450 17.41 35.04 -8.43
CA GLU A 450 17.93 33.93 -9.24
C GLU A 450 19.16 33.30 -8.61
N MET A 451 20.09 34.14 -8.14
CA MET A 451 21.37 33.69 -7.56
C MET A 451 21.14 32.89 -6.28
N ALA A 452 20.24 33.32 -5.40
CA ALA A 452 19.95 32.57 -4.18
C ALA A 452 19.23 31.24 -4.47
N ALA A 453 18.32 31.22 -5.45
CA ALA A 453 17.60 30.01 -5.83
C ALA A 453 18.54 28.95 -6.39
N ASP A 454 19.45 29.36 -7.28
CA ASP A 454 20.47 28.50 -7.87
C ASP A 454 21.45 27.97 -6.81
N GLN A 455 22.02 28.87 -6.01
CA GLN A 455 22.92 28.53 -4.91
C GLN A 455 22.32 27.49 -3.96
N ALA A 456 21.03 27.61 -3.63
CA ALA A 456 20.35 26.65 -2.76
C ALA A 456 20.25 25.25 -3.40
N ALA A 457 20.00 25.19 -4.71
CA ALA A 457 19.96 23.94 -5.47
C ALA A 457 21.34 23.29 -5.55
N VAL A 458 22.36 24.07 -5.90
CA VAL A 458 23.77 23.65 -5.98
C VAL A 458 24.22 23.02 -4.67
N ASP A 459 23.98 23.70 -3.54
CA ASP A 459 24.37 23.23 -2.21
C ASP A 459 23.72 21.89 -1.85
N ALA A 460 22.44 21.74 -2.18
CA ALA A 460 21.70 20.52 -1.91
C ALA A 460 22.14 19.38 -2.83
N MET A 461 22.32 19.65 -4.12
CA MET A 461 22.82 18.68 -5.10
C MET A 461 24.21 18.17 -4.73
N ARG A 462 25.13 19.07 -4.39
CA ARG A 462 26.49 18.76 -3.92
C ARG A 462 26.49 17.83 -2.72
N ARG A 463 25.68 18.15 -1.69
CA ARG A 463 25.56 17.28 -0.50
C ARG A 463 25.04 15.90 -0.86
N GLY A 464 24.03 15.83 -1.75
CA GLY A 464 23.48 14.58 -2.26
C GLY A 464 24.51 13.75 -3.01
N LEU A 465 25.21 14.35 -3.98
CA LEU A 465 26.25 13.70 -4.77
C LEU A 465 27.37 13.14 -3.90
N ASN A 466 27.83 13.90 -2.90
CA ASN A 466 28.91 13.46 -2.00
C ASN A 466 28.51 12.36 -1.02
N ALA A 467 27.22 12.04 -0.91
CA ALA A 467 26.74 10.88 -0.16
C ALA A 467 26.67 9.59 -1.01
N LEU A 468 26.87 9.68 -2.33
CA LEU A 468 26.81 8.54 -3.25
C LEU A 468 28.12 7.77 -3.28
N ASP A 469 28.03 6.43 -3.33
CA ASP A 469 29.17 5.56 -3.61
C ASP A 469 29.47 5.55 -5.11
N ILE A 470 30.02 6.67 -5.59
CA ILE A 470 30.63 6.82 -6.92
C ILE A 470 32.02 7.46 -6.82
N ALA A 471 32.84 7.19 -7.84
CA ALA A 471 34.02 7.99 -8.17
C ALA A 471 33.67 8.92 -9.35
N GLY A 472 32.86 9.95 -9.07
CA GLY A 472 32.30 10.85 -10.07
C GLY A 472 33.23 11.99 -10.46
N THR A 473 33.19 12.40 -11.73
CA THR A 473 33.84 13.62 -12.21
C THR A 473 32.80 14.48 -12.92
N VAL A 474 32.63 15.73 -12.48
CA VAL A 474 31.73 16.67 -13.15
C VAL A 474 32.34 17.06 -14.49
N VAL A 475 31.60 16.85 -15.58
CA VAL A 475 32.03 17.20 -16.94
C VAL A 475 31.18 18.29 -17.58
N ILE A 476 29.97 18.51 -17.06
CA ILE A 476 29.08 19.63 -17.36
C ILE A 476 28.51 20.10 -16.01
N GLY A 477 28.60 21.40 -15.72
CA GLY A 477 28.12 22.02 -14.47
C GLY A 477 28.12 23.55 -14.53
N GLU A 478 27.95 24.22 -13.40
CA GLU A 478 27.66 25.67 -13.26
C GLU A 478 28.80 26.65 -13.62
N GLY A 479 29.88 26.18 -14.27
CA GLY A 479 30.93 27.07 -14.80
C GLY A 479 32.35 26.50 -14.84
N GLU A 480 33.28 27.32 -15.34
CA GLU A 480 34.72 27.04 -15.35
C GLU A 480 35.34 27.25 -13.95
N ARG A 481 36.41 26.51 -13.66
CA ARG A 481 37.08 26.40 -12.33
C ARG A 481 37.42 27.75 -11.66
N ASP A 482 37.58 28.80 -12.46
CA ASP A 482 38.02 30.12 -12.01
C ASP A 482 36.87 31.13 -11.79
N GLU A 483 35.63 30.80 -12.20
CA GLU A 483 34.47 31.71 -12.13
C GLU A 483 33.30 31.16 -11.30
N ALA A 484 33.23 29.85 -11.05
CA ALA A 484 32.19 29.21 -10.23
C ALA A 484 32.78 28.40 -9.06
N PRO A 485 32.56 28.77 -7.78
CA PRO A 485 33.07 28.01 -6.64
C PRO A 485 32.40 26.64 -6.45
N MET A 486 31.47 26.22 -7.32
CA MET A 486 30.61 25.08 -7.06
C MET A 486 30.21 24.26 -8.29
N LEU A 487 30.45 22.94 -8.23
CA LEU A 487 30.09 21.90 -9.20
C LEU A 487 30.66 22.25 -10.57
N TYR A 488 31.92 22.70 -10.56
CA TYR A 488 32.64 23.16 -11.74
C TYR A 488 33.16 21.98 -12.56
N ILE A 489 33.46 22.23 -13.84
CA ILE A 489 33.99 21.21 -14.74
C ILE A 489 35.34 20.69 -14.23
N GLY A 490 35.43 19.38 -14.02
CA GLY A 490 36.60 18.68 -13.46
C GLY A 490 36.51 18.43 -11.95
N GLU A 491 35.47 18.89 -11.26
CA GLU A 491 35.27 18.60 -9.84
C GLU A 491 35.04 17.09 -9.60
N THR A 492 35.64 16.55 -8.54
CA THR A 492 35.40 15.16 -8.11
C THR A 492 34.28 15.12 -7.08
N VAL A 493 33.29 14.25 -7.29
CA VAL A 493 32.11 14.11 -6.43
C VAL A 493 31.87 12.65 -6.05
N GLY A 494 31.21 12.44 -4.91
CA GLY A 494 30.95 11.11 -4.33
C GLY A 494 31.97 10.69 -3.28
N THR A 495 31.76 9.51 -2.68
CA THR A 495 32.64 8.99 -1.62
C THR A 495 33.98 8.46 -2.14
N GLY A 496 34.15 8.37 -3.47
CA GLY A 496 35.31 7.78 -4.13
C GLY A 496 35.30 6.24 -4.14
N LYS A 497 34.29 5.63 -3.53
CA LYS A 497 34.02 4.18 -3.61
C LYS A 497 32.98 3.96 -4.70
N GLY A 498 33.03 2.86 -5.45
CA GLY A 498 32.05 2.56 -6.51
C GLY A 498 32.52 2.90 -7.93
N PRO A 499 31.63 2.89 -8.94
CA PRO A 499 31.99 3.02 -10.34
C PRO A 499 32.57 4.41 -10.66
N SER A 500 33.51 4.45 -11.61
CA SER A 500 34.03 5.69 -12.17
C SER A 500 33.09 6.23 -13.24
N LEU A 501 32.55 7.43 -13.02
CA LEU A 501 31.49 8.01 -13.84
C LEU A 501 31.80 9.47 -14.17
N ASP A 502 31.32 9.89 -15.33
CA ASP A 502 31.18 11.30 -15.64
C ASP A 502 29.78 11.76 -15.22
N VAL A 503 29.70 12.99 -14.70
CA VAL A 503 28.47 13.59 -14.19
C VAL A 503 28.22 14.89 -14.96
N ALA A 504 27.03 15.00 -15.55
CA ALA A 504 26.53 16.23 -16.15
C ALA A 504 25.34 16.70 -15.33
N LEU A 505 25.29 17.97 -14.96
CA LEU A 505 24.24 18.48 -14.08
C LEU A 505 23.89 19.94 -14.41
N ASP A 506 22.68 20.29 -14.02
CA ASP A 506 22.17 21.66 -13.91
C ASP A 506 21.28 21.66 -12.65
N PRO A 507 21.77 22.13 -11.49
CA PRO A 507 21.04 22.06 -10.23
C PRO A 507 19.72 22.83 -10.28
N LEU A 508 19.63 23.90 -11.07
CA LEU A 508 18.41 24.67 -11.28
C LEU A 508 18.32 25.20 -12.72
N GLU A 509 17.78 24.37 -13.60
CA GLU A 509 17.42 24.79 -14.95
C GLU A 509 16.24 25.77 -14.88
N GLY A 510 16.42 26.95 -15.47
CA GLY A 510 15.41 28.01 -15.45
C GLY A 510 15.41 28.78 -14.12
N THR A 511 16.57 29.29 -13.71
CA THR A 511 16.72 30.19 -12.55
C THR A 511 15.75 31.37 -12.60
N THR A 512 15.60 32.03 -13.75
CA THR A 512 14.60 33.09 -13.99
C THR A 512 13.17 32.58 -13.83
N ILE A 513 12.86 31.37 -14.30
CA ILE A 513 11.54 30.74 -14.11
C ILE A 513 11.26 30.59 -12.61
N CYS A 514 12.22 30.03 -11.86
CA CYS A 514 12.09 29.86 -10.42
C CYS A 514 11.91 31.21 -9.70
N ALA A 515 12.78 32.18 -9.98
CA ALA A 515 12.76 33.50 -9.36
C ALA A 515 11.47 34.28 -9.62
N THR A 516 10.89 34.12 -10.82
CA THR A 516 9.63 34.78 -11.20
C THR A 516 8.37 33.98 -10.83
N GLY A 517 8.51 32.76 -10.32
CA GLY A 517 7.39 31.90 -9.96
C GLY A 517 6.72 31.22 -11.16
N GLY A 518 7.42 31.11 -12.28
CA GLY A 518 6.94 30.44 -13.48
C GLY A 518 6.91 28.91 -13.35
N PRO A 519 6.14 28.22 -14.20
CA PRO A 519 6.13 26.76 -14.25
C PRO A 519 7.36 26.22 -15.00
N ASN A 520 7.74 24.97 -14.69
CA ASN A 520 8.77 24.18 -15.40
C ASN A 520 10.24 24.55 -15.16
N ALA A 521 10.58 25.14 -14.00
CA ALA A 521 11.97 25.08 -13.52
C ALA A 521 12.30 23.63 -13.08
N LEU A 522 13.49 23.13 -13.38
CA LEU A 522 13.88 21.74 -13.15
C LEU A 522 15.21 21.64 -12.39
N ALA A 523 15.46 20.49 -11.76
CA ALA A 523 16.79 20.11 -11.28
C ALA A 523 17.22 18.86 -12.06
N VAL A 524 18.36 18.93 -12.74
CA VAL A 524 18.75 17.95 -13.75
C VAL A 524 20.10 17.32 -13.40
N LEU A 525 20.17 16.00 -13.56
CA LEU A 525 21.37 15.21 -13.34
C LEU A 525 21.42 14.05 -14.32
N ALA A 526 22.55 13.89 -14.99
CA ALA A 526 22.85 12.77 -15.88
C ALA A 526 24.20 12.16 -15.49
N MET A 527 24.27 10.83 -15.57
CA MET A 527 25.50 10.08 -15.29
C MET A 527 25.80 9.13 -16.44
N ALA A 528 27.08 9.02 -16.80
CA ALA A 528 27.55 8.11 -17.83
C ALA A 528 28.89 7.49 -17.44
N GLU A 529 29.28 6.40 -18.10
CA GLU A 529 30.67 5.92 -18.03
C GLU A 529 31.63 7.02 -18.50
N LYS A 530 32.89 6.97 -18.04
CA LYS A 530 33.90 7.96 -18.40
C LYS A 530 34.03 8.12 -19.92
N GLY A 531 34.00 9.38 -20.39
CA GLY A 531 33.97 9.74 -21.81
C GLY A 531 32.59 9.65 -22.46
N GLY A 532 31.52 9.44 -21.68
CA GLY A 532 30.16 9.26 -22.18
C GLY A 532 29.42 10.56 -22.55
N PHE A 533 29.95 11.71 -22.16
CA PHE A 533 29.41 13.03 -22.49
C PHE A 533 30.31 13.78 -23.46
N LEU A 534 29.70 14.62 -24.31
CA LEU A 534 30.42 15.64 -25.06
C LEU A 534 30.90 16.71 -24.07
N ALA A 535 32.20 17.00 -24.06
CA ALA A 535 32.73 18.16 -23.36
C ALA A 535 32.34 19.43 -24.13
N ALA A 536 31.22 20.03 -23.74
CA ALA A 536 30.69 21.23 -24.38
C ALA A 536 31.27 22.48 -23.70
N PRO A 537 31.86 23.43 -24.46
CA PRO A 537 32.24 24.73 -23.92
C PRO A 537 30.99 25.56 -23.61
N ASP A 538 31.15 26.61 -22.79
CA ASP A 538 30.10 27.60 -22.54
C ASP A 538 29.86 28.47 -23.79
N THR A 539 29.07 27.93 -24.71
CA THR A 539 28.67 28.58 -25.97
C THR A 539 27.26 28.12 -26.35
N TYR A 540 26.75 28.57 -27.50
CA TYR A 540 25.44 28.13 -27.98
C TYR A 540 25.51 26.82 -28.77
N MET A 541 24.39 26.09 -28.82
CA MET A 541 24.20 24.91 -29.65
C MET A 541 22.88 25.03 -30.40
N ASP A 542 22.93 24.86 -31.72
CA ASP A 542 21.77 24.66 -32.56
C ASP A 542 21.28 23.21 -32.43
N LYS A 543 20.00 23.03 -32.14
CA LYS A 543 19.42 21.75 -31.69
C LYS A 543 18.15 21.44 -32.48
N ILE A 544 18.03 20.18 -32.85
CA ILE A 544 16.79 19.58 -33.34
C ILE A 544 16.57 18.25 -32.61
N ALA A 545 15.37 18.03 -32.09
CA ALA A 545 15.10 16.87 -31.24
C ALA A 545 13.69 16.31 -31.39
N VAL A 546 13.55 14.98 -31.40
CA VAL A 546 12.27 14.26 -31.44
C VAL A 546 12.30 13.10 -30.43
N GLY A 547 11.11 12.74 -29.93
CA GLY A 547 10.93 11.62 -29.01
C GLY A 547 11.10 10.24 -29.64
N ASP A 548 10.77 9.23 -28.85
CA ASP A 548 10.92 7.82 -29.18
C ASP A 548 9.79 7.27 -30.07
N GLY A 549 10.03 6.11 -30.70
CA GLY A 549 9.04 5.45 -31.55
C GLY A 549 8.98 5.91 -33.00
N LEU A 550 9.96 6.70 -33.43
CA LEU A 550 10.08 7.22 -34.77
C LEU A 550 11.21 6.49 -35.52
N PRO A 551 11.16 6.42 -36.87
CA PRO A 551 12.25 5.83 -37.67
C PRO A 551 13.59 6.53 -37.40
N ASP A 552 14.69 5.78 -37.37
CA ASP A 552 16.04 6.34 -37.23
C ASP A 552 16.35 7.35 -38.33
N GLU A 553 17.23 8.32 -38.03
CA GLU A 553 17.71 9.35 -38.96
C GLU A 553 16.58 10.26 -39.51
N LEU A 554 15.58 10.56 -38.66
CA LEU A 554 14.43 11.38 -39.05
C LEU A 554 14.77 12.89 -39.07
N VAL A 555 15.66 13.32 -38.18
CA VAL A 555 16.04 14.72 -38.01
C VAL A 555 17.42 14.98 -38.61
N ASP A 556 17.56 16.12 -39.29
CA ASP A 556 18.81 16.66 -39.80
C ASP A 556 18.80 18.18 -39.55
N LEU A 557 19.92 18.73 -39.07
CA LEU A 557 20.07 20.17 -38.81
C LEU A 557 20.17 20.99 -40.11
N ASP A 558 20.60 20.39 -41.20
CA ASP A 558 20.73 21.08 -42.48
C ASP A 558 19.43 21.07 -43.30
N ASP A 559 18.41 20.33 -42.84
CA ASP A 559 17.09 20.33 -43.46
C ASP A 559 16.35 21.65 -43.16
N PRO A 560 15.71 22.28 -44.17
CA PRO A 560 14.74 23.34 -43.92
C PRO A 560 13.57 22.84 -43.05
N PRO A 561 12.98 23.68 -42.17
CA PRO A 561 11.89 23.26 -41.28
C PRO A 561 10.72 22.58 -42.01
N ALA A 562 10.37 23.04 -43.21
CA ALA A 562 9.34 22.42 -44.04
C ALA A 562 9.64 20.95 -44.39
N THR A 563 10.90 20.64 -44.71
CA THR A 563 11.35 19.28 -45.02
C THR A 563 11.28 18.39 -43.78
N THR A 564 11.81 18.86 -42.65
CA THR A 564 11.79 18.15 -41.37
C THR A 564 10.36 17.83 -40.92
N LEU A 565 9.46 18.81 -40.97
CA LEU A 565 8.08 18.63 -40.53
C LEU A 565 7.30 17.70 -41.46
N ALA A 566 7.55 17.74 -42.77
CA ALA A 566 6.97 16.78 -43.71
C ALA A 566 7.44 15.34 -43.44
N LYS A 567 8.73 15.14 -43.12
CA LYS A 567 9.27 13.82 -42.72
C LYS A 567 8.60 13.32 -41.44
N LEU A 568 8.48 14.19 -40.43
CA LEU A 568 7.87 13.85 -39.15
C LEU A 568 6.36 13.55 -39.27
N ALA A 569 5.62 14.36 -40.02
CA ALA A 569 4.19 14.16 -40.29
C ALA A 569 3.94 12.80 -40.95
N LYS A 570 4.77 12.46 -41.96
CA LYS A 570 4.74 11.15 -42.62
C LYS A 570 5.04 10.01 -41.66
N ALA A 571 6.04 10.15 -40.79
CA ALA A 571 6.39 9.12 -39.80
C ALA A 571 5.29 8.91 -38.75
N LYS A 572 4.57 9.98 -38.37
CA LYS A 572 3.44 9.95 -37.42
C LYS A 572 2.08 9.65 -38.06
N ALA A 573 2.02 9.58 -39.39
CA ALA A 573 0.78 9.42 -40.16
C ALA A 573 -0.28 10.50 -39.83
N CYS A 574 0.15 11.77 -39.84
CA CYS A 574 -0.70 12.95 -39.61
C CYS A 574 -0.34 14.07 -40.60
N ASP A 575 -1.12 15.15 -40.63
CA ASP A 575 -0.81 16.35 -41.41
C ASP A 575 0.16 17.29 -40.68
N VAL A 576 0.91 18.09 -41.43
CA VAL A 576 1.92 19.03 -40.86
C VAL A 576 1.29 20.05 -39.90
N ASN A 577 0.04 20.46 -40.15
CA ASN A 577 -0.69 21.40 -39.29
C ASN A 577 -1.13 20.78 -37.95
N GLU A 578 -1.05 19.46 -37.79
CA GLU A 578 -1.29 18.76 -36.53
C GLU A 578 -0.04 18.69 -35.66
N LEU A 579 1.15 18.94 -36.21
CA LEU A 579 2.39 18.94 -35.45
C LEU A 579 2.54 20.20 -34.61
N THR A 580 3.08 20.06 -33.40
CA THR A 580 3.50 21.15 -32.52
C THR A 580 5.01 21.23 -32.42
N VAL A 581 5.58 22.35 -32.84
CA VAL A 581 7.00 22.69 -32.75
C VAL A 581 7.24 23.57 -31.52
N LEU A 582 8.15 23.15 -30.65
CA LEU A 582 8.60 23.95 -29.51
C LEU A 582 9.87 24.73 -29.88
N ILE A 583 9.84 26.04 -29.66
CA ILE A 583 10.96 26.96 -29.99
C ILE A 583 11.15 27.93 -28.82
N LEU A 584 12.41 28.30 -28.53
CA LEU A 584 12.71 29.37 -27.60
C LEU A 584 12.25 30.74 -28.15
N ASP A 585 11.68 31.57 -27.30
CA ASP A 585 11.29 32.95 -27.63
C ASP A 585 12.49 33.88 -27.43
N ARG A 586 13.33 33.98 -28.46
CA ARG A 586 14.49 34.88 -28.51
C ARG A 586 14.56 35.57 -29.87
N PRO A 587 15.15 36.79 -29.95
CA PRO A 587 15.32 37.50 -31.22
C PRO A 587 16.02 36.68 -32.31
N ARG A 588 16.97 35.81 -31.91
CA ARG A 588 17.71 34.92 -32.82
C ARG A 588 16.85 33.84 -33.49
N HIS A 589 15.63 33.60 -33.02
CA HIS A 589 14.73 32.57 -33.58
C HIS A 589 13.62 33.17 -34.46
N GLU A 590 13.56 34.49 -34.67
CA GLU A 590 12.50 35.13 -35.46
C GLU A 590 12.37 34.55 -36.87
N GLU A 591 13.50 34.31 -37.55
CA GLU A 591 13.53 33.70 -38.89
C GLU A 591 13.04 32.25 -38.86
N LEU A 592 13.45 31.46 -37.86
CA LEU A 592 13.00 30.08 -37.69
C LEU A 592 11.49 30.02 -37.44
N ILE A 593 10.98 30.89 -36.57
CA ILE A 593 9.55 31.00 -36.26
C ILE A 593 8.76 31.35 -37.52
N ALA A 594 9.24 32.30 -38.34
CA ALA A 594 8.61 32.64 -39.61
C ALA A 594 8.54 31.42 -40.55
N LYS A 595 9.66 30.72 -40.74
CA LYS A 595 9.74 29.52 -41.59
C LYS A 595 8.84 28.39 -41.12
N VAL A 596 8.69 28.17 -39.80
CA VAL A 596 7.77 27.15 -39.26
C VAL A 596 6.30 27.59 -39.43
N ARG A 597 5.98 28.88 -39.29
CA ARG A 597 4.61 29.39 -39.52
C ARG A 597 4.19 29.22 -40.98
N GLU A 598 5.11 29.35 -41.93
CA GLU A 598 4.86 29.12 -43.36
C GLU A 598 4.41 27.68 -43.65
N THR A 599 4.82 26.69 -42.83
CA THR A 599 4.39 25.28 -42.98
C THR A 599 3.02 25.00 -42.39
N GLN A 600 2.40 25.98 -41.73
CA GLN A 600 1.14 25.86 -40.98
C GLN A 600 1.20 24.92 -39.75
N ALA A 601 2.38 24.50 -39.31
CA ALA A 601 2.53 23.75 -38.05
C ALA A 601 2.20 24.64 -36.84
N ARG A 602 1.74 24.03 -35.74
CA ARG A 602 1.52 24.74 -34.48
C ARG A 602 2.87 25.07 -33.87
N ILE A 603 3.00 26.26 -33.28
CA ILE A 603 4.21 26.67 -32.55
C ILE A 603 3.86 26.94 -31.10
N GLN A 604 4.61 26.32 -30.20
CA GLN A 604 4.64 26.66 -28.80
C GLN A 604 5.97 27.37 -28.49
N LEU A 605 5.89 28.58 -27.93
CA LEU A 605 7.06 29.36 -27.56
C LEU A 605 7.35 29.22 -26.06
N ILE A 606 8.61 29.01 -25.71
CA ILE A 606 9.09 28.97 -24.32
C ILE A 606 10.15 30.05 -24.10
N ARG A 607 10.12 30.71 -22.94
CA ARG A 607 11.11 31.76 -22.64
C ARG A 607 12.47 31.15 -22.26
N ASP A 608 12.46 30.13 -21.42
CA ASP A 608 13.65 29.49 -20.84
C ASP A 608 13.36 27.98 -20.68
N GLY A 609 14.40 27.18 -20.45
CA GLY A 609 14.27 25.73 -20.19
C GLY A 609 14.30 24.88 -21.46
N ASP A 610 15.44 24.84 -22.15
CA ASP A 610 15.61 24.05 -23.37
C ASP A 610 15.77 22.54 -23.12
N VAL A 611 16.25 22.10 -21.95
CA VAL A 611 16.21 20.67 -21.57
C VAL A 611 14.76 20.26 -21.34
N ALA A 612 14.00 21.05 -20.57
CA ALA A 612 12.57 20.83 -20.37
C ALA A 612 11.82 20.76 -21.71
N GLY A 613 12.19 21.65 -22.64
CA GLY A 613 11.61 21.69 -23.97
C GLY A 613 11.90 20.46 -24.83
N VAL A 614 13.11 19.93 -24.76
CA VAL A 614 13.49 18.69 -25.45
C VAL A 614 12.84 17.46 -24.80
N ILE A 615 12.77 17.39 -23.47
CA ILE A 615 12.07 16.30 -22.76
C ILE A 615 10.58 16.26 -23.15
N ALA A 616 9.97 17.43 -23.41
CA ALA A 616 8.58 17.52 -23.82
C ALA A 616 8.27 16.82 -25.16
N THR A 617 9.26 16.49 -25.99
CA THR A 617 9.04 15.76 -27.25
C THR A 617 8.81 14.26 -27.05
N THR A 618 9.01 13.75 -25.83
CA THR A 618 8.94 12.31 -25.50
C THR A 618 7.51 11.84 -25.26
N ARG A 619 7.25 10.53 -25.33
CA ARG A 619 5.89 9.97 -25.10
C ARG A 619 5.27 10.30 -23.73
N LEU A 620 6.08 10.74 -22.76
CA LEU A 620 5.61 11.22 -21.45
C LEU A 620 4.79 12.52 -21.58
N ASN A 621 4.96 13.26 -22.69
CA ASN A 621 4.24 14.49 -22.99
C ASN A 621 3.75 14.45 -24.45
N ARG A 622 2.43 14.37 -24.66
CA ARG A 622 1.84 14.25 -26.01
C ARG A 622 1.57 15.60 -26.70
N THR A 623 2.05 16.71 -26.13
CA THR A 623 1.70 18.05 -26.63
C THR A 623 2.71 18.65 -27.58
N VAL A 624 3.97 18.20 -27.53
CA VAL A 624 5.07 18.69 -28.38
C VAL A 624 5.59 17.54 -29.25
N ASP A 625 5.69 17.78 -30.54
CA ASP A 625 6.12 16.76 -31.50
C ASP A 625 7.61 16.83 -31.82
N ILE A 626 8.19 18.03 -31.77
CA ILE A 626 9.59 18.31 -32.12
C ILE A 626 10.07 19.59 -31.43
N TYR A 627 11.33 19.61 -31.01
CA TYR A 627 12.03 20.81 -30.55
C TYR A 627 12.99 21.28 -31.65
N ILE A 628 13.00 22.58 -31.96
CA ILE A 628 13.97 23.19 -32.90
C ILE A 628 14.44 24.53 -32.34
N GLY A 629 15.76 24.72 -32.24
CA GLY A 629 16.32 26.04 -31.98
C GLY A 629 17.71 26.05 -31.35
N ILE A 630 18.25 27.26 -31.27
CA ILE A 630 19.55 27.59 -30.65
C ILE A 630 19.42 27.91 -29.15
N GLY A 631 19.99 27.05 -28.31
CA GLY A 631 20.05 27.15 -26.85
C GLY A 631 21.48 26.99 -26.32
N GLY A 632 21.66 26.79 -25.01
CA GLY A 632 23.00 26.61 -24.41
C GLY A 632 23.61 25.23 -24.72
N ALA A 633 24.92 25.16 -24.96
CA ALA A 633 25.58 23.90 -25.30
C ALA A 633 25.61 22.88 -24.14
N PRO A 634 25.88 23.28 -22.87
CA PRO A 634 25.76 22.41 -21.70
C PRO A 634 24.39 21.71 -21.57
N GLU A 635 23.32 22.47 -21.71
CA GLU A 635 21.94 22.02 -21.67
C GLU A 635 21.62 21.11 -22.85
N GLY A 636 22.28 21.33 -23.99
CA GLY A 636 22.22 20.44 -25.15
C GLY A 636 22.72 19.02 -24.82
N VAL A 637 23.79 18.92 -24.02
CA VAL A 637 24.32 17.62 -23.57
C VAL A 637 23.36 16.94 -22.60
N LEU A 638 22.78 17.69 -21.65
CA LEU A 638 21.79 17.17 -20.71
C LEU A 638 20.52 16.67 -21.41
N ALA A 639 20.02 17.45 -22.36
CA ALA A 639 18.87 17.10 -23.19
C ALA A 639 19.12 15.83 -24.03
N ALA A 640 20.30 15.73 -24.65
CA ALA A 640 20.70 14.55 -25.40
C ALA A 640 20.78 13.29 -24.52
N ALA A 641 21.29 13.43 -23.29
CA ALA A 641 21.34 12.34 -22.31
C ALA A 641 19.92 11.84 -21.97
N ALA A 642 19.00 12.76 -21.70
CA ALA A 642 17.60 12.43 -21.40
C ALA A 642 16.92 11.71 -22.58
N LEU A 643 17.06 12.22 -23.81
CA LEU A 643 16.47 11.58 -24.99
C LEU A 643 17.09 10.21 -25.29
N ARG A 644 18.40 10.05 -25.10
CA ARG A 644 19.08 8.77 -25.30
C ARG A 644 18.54 7.69 -24.37
N CYS A 645 18.22 8.03 -23.12
CA CYS A 645 17.61 7.10 -22.17
C CYS A 645 16.21 6.63 -22.60
N ILE A 646 15.49 7.43 -23.38
CA ILE A 646 14.10 7.18 -23.81
C ILE A 646 14.05 6.58 -25.22
N GLY A 647 15.15 6.65 -25.99
CA GLY A 647 15.22 6.20 -27.39
C GLY A 647 14.76 7.25 -28.40
N GLY A 648 14.87 8.53 -28.05
CA GLY A 648 14.65 9.65 -28.97
C GLY A 648 15.86 9.98 -29.83
N GLN A 649 15.71 10.97 -30.71
CA GLN A 649 16.75 11.42 -31.64
C GLN A 649 17.04 12.89 -31.44
N MET A 650 18.30 13.27 -31.46
CA MET A 650 18.73 14.67 -31.37
C MET A 650 19.97 14.90 -32.21
N MET A 651 20.04 16.04 -32.89
CA MET A 651 21.26 16.56 -33.49
C MET A 651 21.59 17.93 -32.90
N GLY A 652 22.89 18.15 -32.69
CA GLY A 652 23.43 19.38 -32.12
C GLY A 652 24.60 19.90 -32.95
N ARG A 653 24.71 21.21 -33.12
CA ARG A 653 25.85 21.90 -33.73
C ARG A 653 26.27 23.06 -32.85
N LEU A 654 27.54 23.10 -32.43
CA LEU A 654 28.07 24.23 -31.65
C LEU A 654 28.05 25.51 -32.50
N VAL A 655 27.65 26.61 -31.88
CA VAL A 655 27.52 27.94 -32.49
C VAL A 655 28.40 28.89 -31.69
N PHE A 656 29.62 29.12 -32.19
CA PHE A 656 30.58 30.04 -31.59
C PHE A 656 30.24 31.49 -31.94
N ARG A 657 30.40 32.39 -30.98
CA ARG A 657 30.05 33.81 -31.13
C ARG A 657 31.19 34.65 -31.71
N ASN A 658 32.43 34.17 -31.60
CA ASN A 658 33.64 34.85 -32.06
C ASN A 658 34.80 33.85 -32.28
N ASP A 659 35.83 34.29 -33.00
CA ASP A 659 37.03 33.49 -33.33
C ASP A 659 37.83 33.07 -32.07
N ASP A 660 37.69 33.82 -30.98
CA ASP A 660 38.32 33.53 -29.68
C ASP A 660 37.67 32.31 -28.98
N GLU A 661 36.35 32.13 -29.11
CA GLU A 661 35.64 30.92 -28.66
C GLU A 661 36.00 29.69 -29.52
N GLU A 662 36.28 29.88 -30.81
CA GLU A 662 36.69 28.81 -31.73
C GLU A 662 38.16 28.36 -31.47
N ALA A 663 39.00 29.26 -30.97
CA ALA A 663 40.43 29.03 -30.73
C ALA A 663 40.79 28.45 -29.34
N ARG A 664 39.84 28.35 -28.39
CA ARG A 664 40.11 27.77 -27.06
C ARG A 664 40.54 26.29 -27.19
N PRO A 665 41.64 25.86 -26.55
CA PRO A 665 42.12 24.49 -26.67
C PRO A 665 41.08 23.51 -26.12
N GLN A 666 40.51 22.70 -27.00
CA GLN A 666 39.73 21.51 -26.64
C GLN A 666 40.66 20.58 -25.85
N ASP A 667 40.41 20.40 -24.55
CA ASP A 667 41.28 19.60 -23.69
C ASP A 667 41.25 18.13 -24.11
N GLY A 668 42.14 17.76 -25.03
CA GLY A 668 42.81 16.47 -25.15
C GLY A 668 41.99 15.18 -25.26
N ARG A 669 40.66 15.20 -25.40
CA ARG A 669 39.84 13.98 -25.58
C ARG A 669 38.82 14.17 -26.71
N HIS A 670 39.21 13.63 -27.86
CA HIS A 670 38.44 13.34 -29.08
C HIS A 670 38.27 14.52 -30.06
N ARG A 671 38.94 14.39 -31.21
CA ARG A 671 38.68 15.14 -32.45
C ARG A 671 37.24 14.85 -32.91
N LEU A 672 36.46 15.91 -33.08
CA LEU A 672 35.20 15.91 -33.80
C LEU A 672 35.43 15.51 -35.27
N GLY A 673 34.80 14.42 -35.70
CA GLY A 673 34.37 14.25 -37.10
C GLY A 673 32.91 14.67 -37.21
N PRO A 674 32.44 15.11 -38.41
CA PRO A 674 31.03 15.47 -38.57
C PRO A 674 30.20 14.19 -38.43
N GLN A 675 29.04 14.30 -37.76
CA GLN A 675 28.04 13.25 -37.47
C GLN A 675 28.22 12.54 -36.11
N VAL A 676 27.31 12.86 -35.18
CA VAL A 676 26.97 11.99 -34.04
C VAL A 676 25.95 10.97 -34.56
N HIS A 677 26.41 9.80 -35.01
CA HIS A 677 25.52 8.66 -35.31
C HIS A 677 25.36 7.77 -34.07
N PRO A 678 24.16 7.23 -33.78
CA PRO A 678 23.98 6.21 -32.76
C PRO A 678 24.66 4.90 -33.22
N ALA A 679 25.73 4.48 -32.55
CA ALA A 679 26.44 3.26 -32.92
C ALA A 679 25.61 1.99 -32.60
N ARG A 680 25.46 1.16 -33.65
CA ARG A 680 24.77 -0.14 -33.70
C ARG A 680 25.35 -1.18 -32.74
N ALA A 681 24.52 -1.77 -31.88
CA ALA A 681 24.77 -3.07 -31.29
C ALA A 681 24.16 -4.18 -32.16
N ARG A 682 24.92 -4.76 -33.09
CA ARG A 682 24.62 -6.08 -33.69
C ARG A 682 25.90 -6.92 -33.76
N GLY A 683 25.75 -8.18 -33.38
CA GLY A 683 26.82 -9.09 -33.01
C GLY A 683 27.84 -9.42 -34.11
N ARG A 684 29.01 -9.86 -33.66
CA ARG A 684 29.99 -10.59 -34.46
C ARG A 684 30.26 -11.95 -33.83
N GLN A 685 29.51 -12.95 -34.31
CA GLN A 685 30.06 -14.28 -34.51
C GLN A 685 30.94 -14.24 -35.77
N ARG A 686 32.08 -14.94 -35.72
CA ARG A 686 33.08 -15.19 -36.78
C ARG A 686 34.13 -14.11 -36.98
N ASP A 687 35.28 -14.29 -36.34
CA ASP A 687 36.56 -14.57 -37.02
C ASP A 687 37.65 -14.83 -35.97
N VAL A 688 37.91 -16.12 -35.70
CA VAL A 688 39.11 -16.58 -34.99
C VAL A 688 39.85 -17.49 -35.95
N LEU A 689 40.79 -16.93 -36.70
CA LEU A 689 41.87 -17.67 -37.35
C LEU A 689 43.02 -16.69 -37.66
N ARG A 690 44.19 -17.00 -37.08
CA ARG A 690 45.50 -16.30 -37.17
C ARG A 690 45.51 -15.02 -36.32
N ASP A 691 46.32 -14.91 -35.28
CA ASP A 691 47.76 -15.12 -35.29
C ASP A 691 48.27 -15.53 -33.90
N ARG A 692 49.10 -16.57 -33.86
CA ARG A 692 49.85 -17.01 -32.68
C ARG A 692 51.26 -16.47 -32.85
N GLY A 693 51.67 -15.54 -32.01
CA GLY A 693 53.04 -15.02 -32.09
C GLY A 693 53.45 -14.12 -30.93
N ASP A 694 53.83 -14.77 -29.83
CA ASP A 694 55.03 -14.37 -29.08
C ASP A 694 54.97 -13.06 -28.25
N ARG A 695 54.85 -13.16 -26.92
CA ARG A 695 56.04 -13.13 -26.03
C ARG A 695 55.67 -13.12 -24.55
N ARG A 696 56.19 -14.15 -23.87
CA ARG A 696 56.41 -14.21 -22.43
C ARG A 696 57.53 -13.24 -22.02
N ARG A 697 57.44 -12.71 -20.79
CA ARG A 697 58.43 -12.06 -19.88
C ARG A 697 57.74 -10.79 -19.33
N HIS A 698 57.52 -10.56 -18.04
CA HIS A 698 58.25 -10.92 -16.85
C HIS A 698 57.31 -11.06 -15.65
N ALA A 699 57.45 -12.14 -14.90
CA ALA A 699 57.16 -12.19 -13.48
C ALA A 699 58.49 -12.14 -12.71
N ALA A 700 58.48 -11.45 -11.57
CA ALA A 700 59.29 -11.67 -10.36
C ALA A 700 59.96 -10.39 -9.82
N ARG A 701 59.45 -9.93 -8.66
CA ARG A 701 60.11 -9.26 -7.51
C ARG A 701 58.99 -8.53 -6.76
N ARG A 702 58.74 -8.63 -5.45
CA ARG A 702 59.40 -9.27 -4.31
C ARG A 702 58.34 -9.42 -3.21
N LEU A 703 58.45 -10.50 -2.44
CA LEU A 703 57.91 -10.64 -1.08
C LEU A 703 58.74 -9.80 -0.11
N ALA A 704 58.08 -9.10 0.82
CA ALA A 704 58.57 -8.84 2.17
C ALA A 704 57.38 -8.47 3.08
N SER A 705 57.32 -9.12 4.23
CA SER A 705 56.24 -9.12 5.21
C SER A 705 56.59 -8.20 6.41
N PRO A 706 55.87 -8.19 7.56
CA PRO A 706 55.38 -6.97 8.21
C PRO A 706 56.07 -6.68 9.57
N GLN A 707 55.79 -5.53 10.21
CA GLN A 707 55.44 -5.38 11.64
C GLN A 707 55.80 -4.02 12.28
N ARG A 708 54.87 -3.59 13.16
CA ARG A 708 54.98 -2.75 14.37
C ARG A 708 55.14 -1.23 14.23
N ARG A 709 54.14 -0.49 14.76
CA ARG A 709 54.19 0.08 16.12
C ARG A 709 52.79 0.48 16.59
N ALA A 710 52.55 0.18 17.86
CA ALA A 710 51.42 0.63 18.67
C ALA A 710 51.83 1.88 19.47
N ASP A 711 50.81 2.47 20.09
CA ASP A 711 50.79 3.45 21.18
C ASP A 711 50.99 4.93 20.83
N GLN A 712 49.90 5.69 20.91
CA GLN A 712 49.79 6.76 21.90
C GLN A 712 48.33 7.14 22.21
N LEU A 713 48.13 7.39 23.50
CA LEU A 713 46.90 7.64 24.26
C LEU A 713 46.38 9.08 24.11
N GLY A 714 45.08 9.26 24.42
CA GLY A 714 44.44 10.53 24.78
C GLY A 714 43.14 10.71 23.98
N GLY A 715 41.94 10.44 24.49
CA GLY A 715 41.42 10.83 25.80
C GLY A 715 40.71 12.17 25.67
N HIS A 716 39.41 12.18 25.37
CA HIS A 716 38.52 13.25 25.81
C HIS A 716 37.05 12.79 25.84
N ALA A 717 36.44 13.14 26.97
CA ALA A 717 35.10 12.82 27.43
C ALA A 717 33.98 13.45 26.60
N LEU A 718 32.85 12.73 26.61
CA LEU A 718 31.49 13.21 26.35
C LEU A 718 31.12 14.37 27.29
N PRO A 719 30.11 15.17 26.91
CA PRO A 719 29.16 15.66 27.89
C PRO A 719 27.72 15.21 27.56
N ASP A 720 27.08 14.68 28.61
CA ASP A 720 25.65 14.50 28.76
C ASP A 720 24.86 15.79 28.47
N ARG A 721 23.72 15.66 27.76
CA ARG A 721 22.52 16.47 28.00
C ARG A 721 21.25 15.63 27.80
N HIS A 722 20.50 15.51 28.90
CA HIS A 722 19.16 14.95 29.04
C HIS A 722 18.07 15.84 28.38
N PRO A 723 16.81 15.37 28.27
CA PRO A 723 15.92 15.62 27.13
C PRO A 723 14.88 16.71 27.41
N ALA A 724 14.46 17.41 26.37
CA ALA A 724 13.29 18.27 26.42
C ALA A 724 12.13 17.63 25.65
N HIS A 725 11.00 17.56 26.34
CA HIS A 725 9.67 17.21 25.86
C HIS A 725 9.34 17.77 24.48
N ASP A 726 8.82 16.92 23.59
CA ASP A 726 7.74 17.34 22.71
C ASP A 726 6.70 16.22 22.57
N ARG A 727 5.45 16.59 22.85
CA ARG A 727 4.27 15.72 22.87
C ARG A 727 3.55 15.87 21.54
N GLY A 728 3.11 14.75 20.98
CA GLY A 728 1.87 14.68 20.22
C GLY A 728 1.94 15.19 18.78
N ARG A 729 2.46 14.36 17.87
CA ARG A 729 1.95 14.26 16.49
C ARG A 729 1.97 12.80 16.06
N ALA A 730 0.78 12.23 15.89
CA ALA A 730 0.58 10.93 15.27
C ALA A 730 1.21 10.96 13.87
N ARG A 731 2.26 10.14 13.67
CA ARG A 731 2.84 9.90 12.35
C ARG A 731 2.05 8.76 11.71
N LEU A 732 1.10 9.09 10.84
CA LEU A 732 0.66 8.17 9.79
C LEU A 732 1.86 7.95 8.87
N CYS A 733 2.52 6.80 8.99
CA CYS A 733 3.65 6.43 8.16
C CYS A 733 3.19 5.30 7.23
N PRO A 734 2.81 5.58 5.97
CA PRO A 734 2.70 4.52 4.98
C PRO A 734 4.14 4.16 4.58
N ARG A 735 4.70 3.09 5.16
CA ARG A 735 6.04 2.60 4.82
C ARG A 735 5.98 1.52 3.74
N THR A 736 5.43 1.83 2.58
CA THR A 736 5.71 1.05 1.37
C THR A 736 6.91 1.68 0.67
N ARG A 737 8.11 1.13 0.94
CA ARG A 737 9.29 1.41 0.10
C ARG A 737 9.20 0.53 -1.15
N ALA A 738 9.40 1.13 -2.33
CA ALA A 738 9.29 0.44 -3.61
C ALA A 738 10.08 -0.88 -3.64
N GLY A 739 9.41 -2.00 -3.94
CA GLY A 739 10.02 -3.32 -4.13
C GLY A 739 10.02 -4.27 -2.92
N ARG A 740 9.42 -3.89 -1.79
CA ARG A 740 9.30 -4.73 -0.58
C ARG A 740 7.84 -4.95 -0.19
N HIS A 741 7.51 -6.17 0.21
CA HIS A 741 6.23 -6.53 0.81
C HIS A 741 6.45 -7.44 2.02
N VAL A 742 5.81 -7.14 3.14
CA VAL A 742 5.84 -7.99 4.34
C VAL A 742 4.39 -8.20 4.79
N MET A 743 3.99 -9.44 5.05
CA MET A 743 2.68 -9.77 5.59
C MET A 743 2.84 -10.82 6.68
N CYS A 744 2.05 -10.75 7.76
CA CYS A 744 2.06 -11.81 8.77
C CYS A 744 1.44 -13.12 8.24
N LEU A 745 2.05 -14.26 8.58
CA LEU A 745 1.53 -15.60 8.35
C LEU A 745 0.63 -16.04 9.50
N GLY A 746 -0.64 -15.63 9.41
CA GLY A 746 -1.75 -16.24 10.11
C GLY A 746 -1.78 -16.12 11.62
N VAL A 747 -2.93 -16.49 12.18
CA VAL A 747 -3.20 -16.59 13.60
C VAL A 747 -3.01 -18.05 13.97
N THR A 748 -1.78 -18.46 14.30
CA THR A 748 -1.57 -19.80 14.85
C THR A 748 -2.26 -19.87 16.22
N PRO A 749 -3.08 -20.89 16.51
CA PRO A 749 -3.40 -21.20 17.88
C PRO A 749 -2.07 -21.54 18.55
N SER A 750 -1.67 -20.80 19.59
CA SER A 750 -0.53 -21.21 20.41
C SER A 750 -0.83 -22.64 20.90
N PRO A 751 0.06 -23.61 20.69
CA PRO A 751 -0.06 -24.87 21.38
C PRO A 751 0.12 -24.55 22.87
N GLY A 752 -0.95 -24.70 23.64
CA GLY A 752 -0.87 -24.60 25.09
C GLY A 752 0.24 -25.51 25.60
N LEU A 753 1.10 -24.96 26.46
CA LEU A 753 2.07 -25.70 27.25
C LEU A 753 1.39 -26.87 27.96
N SER A 754 1.54 -28.07 27.41
CA SER A 754 1.57 -29.30 28.19
C SER A 754 2.85 -30.02 27.78
N SER A 755 3.81 -30.04 28.71
CA SER A 755 5.04 -30.80 28.60
C SER A 755 4.74 -32.30 28.52
N THR A 756 4.68 -32.86 27.33
CA THR A 756 4.90 -34.29 27.11
C THR A 756 5.68 -34.47 25.82
N ALA A 757 6.90 -35.01 25.98
CA ALA A 757 7.81 -35.33 24.90
C ALA A 757 7.12 -36.24 23.86
N TYR A 758 7.16 -35.84 22.59
CA TYR A 758 6.84 -36.76 21.49
C TYR A 758 8.00 -37.77 21.32
N PRO A 759 7.72 -39.08 21.17
CA PRO A 759 8.75 -40.06 20.89
C PRO A 759 9.26 -39.91 19.44
N PRO A 760 10.51 -40.33 19.14
CA PRO A 760 11.08 -40.16 17.80
C PRO A 760 10.34 -41.02 16.76
N LEU A 761 10.11 -40.43 15.59
CA LEU A 761 9.59 -41.13 14.41
C LEU A 761 10.58 -42.22 13.93
N PRO A 762 10.11 -43.39 13.47
CA PRO A 762 10.98 -44.51 13.14
C PRO A 762 11.66 -44.36 11.78
N VAL A 763 12.92 -44.79 11.72
CA VAL A 763 13.75 -44.94 10.52
C VAL A 763 13.20 -46.08 9.64
N PRO A 764 13.15 -45.96 8.30
CA PRO A 764 12.69 -47.05 7.44
C PRO A 764 13.80 -48.11 7.26
N LEU A 765 13.47 -49.37 7.51
CA LEU A 765 14.29 -50.55 7.18
C LEU A 765 13.89 -51.15 5.81
N PRO A 766 14.81 -51.84 5.11
CA PRO A 766 14.70 -52.19 3.69
C PRO A 766 13.84 -53.45 3.46
N PRO A 767 13.47 -53.78 2.20
CA PRO A 767 12.41 -54.74 1.92
C PRO A 767 12.95 -56.18 1.85
N GLU A 768 12.31 -57.11 2.56
CA GLU A 768 12.48 -58.53 2.31
C GLU A 768 11.16 -59.30 2.40
N GLY A 769 10.96 -60.19 1.42
CA GLY A 769 10.63 -61.58 1.74
C GLY A 769 9.16 -61.98 1.82
N ARG A 770 8.65 -62.53 0.71
CA ARG A 770 7.48 -63.43 0.67
C ARG A 770 7.66 -64.63 1.62
N ARG A 771 6.58 -64.99 2.34
CA ARG A 771 6.04 -66.33 2.71
C ARG A 771 5.06 -66.07 3.87
N GLY A 772 3.83 -66.55 3.91
CA GLY A 772 3.42 -67.94 3.84
C GLY A 772 2.33 -68.15 4.90
N ASN A 773 1.08 -68.04 4.45
CA ASN A 773 -0.14 -68.74 4.87
C ASN A 773 -0.21 -69.48 6.24
N ARG A 774 -1.32 -69.21 6.97
CA ARG A 774 -2.23 -70.13 7.72
C ARG A 774 -2.38 -69.97 9.24
N THR A 775 -3.66 -70.07 9.63
CA THR A 775 -4.27 -70.48 10.93
C THR A 775 -4.09 -69.56 12.12
N ALA A 776 -5.04 -69.35 13.02
CA ALA A 776 -6.45 -69.73 13.16
C ALA A 776 -7.00 -68.81 14.28
N ASP A 777 -8.25 -68.37 14.18
CA ASP A 777 -8.85 -67.52 15.21
C ASP A 777 -10.10 -68.17 15.81
N ALA A 778 -10.18 -68.12 17.14
CA ALA A 778 -11.19 -68.77 17.95
C ALA A 778 -11.84 -67.76 18.91
N ARG A 779 -13.15 -67.56 18.69
CA ARG A 779 -14.24 -67.29 19.65
C ARG A 779 -14.22 -66.01 20.51
N ARG A 780 -15.32 -65.24 20.39
CA ARG A 780 -16.34 -64.81 21.41
C ARG A 780 -16.94 -63.46 20.97
N SER A 781 -18.19 -63.35 20.51
CA SER A 781 -19.54 -63.46 21.13
C SER A 781 -20.02 -62.19 21.89
N LEU A 782 -21.28 -61.81 21.56
CA LEU A 782 -22.23 -60.85 22.20
C LEU A 782 -22.17 -59.40 21.65
N SER A 783 -23.26 -58.68 21.34
CA SER A 783 -24.72 -58.90 21.43
C SER A 783 -25.48 -57.79 20.64
N ALA A 784 -26.77 -58.04 20.35
CA ALA A 784 -27.71 -57.37 19.44
C ALA A 784 -28.13 -55.90 19.72
N PRO A 785 -28.92 -55.30 18.80
CA PRO A 785 -30.28 -54.86 19.16
C PRO A 785 -31.35 -55.29 18.14
N GLY A 786 -32.63 -55.27 18.53
CA GLY A 786 -33.76 -55.64 17.67
C GLY A 786 -35.10 -54.96 18.03
N GLY A 787 -36.00 -54.96 17.04
CA GLY A 787 -37.42 -54.54 17.05
C GLY A 787 -37.65 -53.24 16.24
N GLY A 788 -38.33 -53.18 15.07
CA GLY A 788 -39.55 -53.85 14.58
C GLY A 788 -40.76 -52.96 14.91
N GLU A 789 -41.76 -52.63 14.10
CA GLU A 789 -42.27 -52.92 12.75
C GLU A 789 -43.31 -51.81 12.41
N GLY A 790 -43.66 -51.61 11.13
CA GLY A 790 -44.83 -50.81 10.74
C GLY A 790 -45.00 -50.68 9.23
N ARG A 791 -45.91 -51.49 8.66
CA ARG A 791 -46.24 -51.58 7.22
C ARG A 791 -47.16 -50.44 6.76
N GLY A 792 -47.08 -50.09 5.48
CA GLY A 792 -48.09 -49.27 4.77
C GLY A 792 -47.76 -49.13 3.29
N GLU A 793 -48.60 -49.73 2.45
CA GLU A 793 -48.46 -49.93 1.00
C GLU A 793 -49.02 -48.77 0.15
N VAL A 794 -48.40 -48.60 -1.03
CA VAL A 794 -48.96 -48.27 -2.37
C VAL A 794 -49.46 -46.84 -2.68
N GLY A 795 -48.90 -46.30 -3.77
CA GLY A 795 -49.42 -45.16 -4.53
C GLY A 795 -48.44 -44.74 -5.63
N ASP A 796 -48.52 -45.42 -6.79
CA ASP A 796 -47.87 -45.06 -8.06
C ASP A 796 -48.19 -43.62 -8.48
N ASP A 797 -47.19 -42.85 -8.95
CA ASP A 797 -47.32 -42.26 -10.29
C ASP A 797 -45.99 -41.83 -10.96
N ALA A 798 -45.86 -42.38 -12.16
CA ALA A 798 -45.05 -42.11 -13.34
C ALA A 798 -44.09 -40.89 -13.48
N ARG A 799 -42.87 -41.23 -13.95
CA ARG A 799 -42.13 -40.73 -15.16
C ARG A 799 -41.84 -39.21 -15.22
N HIS A 800 -40.62 -38.72 -15.45
CA HIS A 800 -39.73 -39.05 -16.58
C HIS A 800 -38.33 -38.40 -16.41
N ALA A 801 -37.27 -39.15 -16.76
CA ALA A 801 -36.01 -38.74 -17.44
C ALA A 801 -35.06 -37.73 -16.75
N GLN A 802 -33.72 -37.76 -16.85
CA GLN A 802 -32.79 -38.63 -17.59
C GLN A 802 -31.34 -38.35 -17.11
N ARG A 803 -30.62 -39.42 -16.75
CA ARG A 803 -29.21 -39.74 -17.09
C ARG A 803 -28.02 -38.79 -16.75
N ARG A 804 -27.07 -39.45 -16.05
CA ARG A 804 -25.60 -39.58 -16.32
C ARG A 804 -24.74 -38.32 -16.10
N MET A 805 -23.48 -38.39 -15.67
CA MET A 805 -22.56 -39.48 -15.33
C MET A 805 -21.46 -38.85 -14.46
N GLY A 806 -20.94 -39.58 -13.48
CA GLY A 806 -19.69 -39.21 -12.82
C GLY A 806 -18.47 -39.51 -13.69
N ARG A 807 -17.41 -38.74 -13.46
CA ARG A 807 -16.08 -39.24 -13.06
C ARG A 807 -15.29 -38.12 -12.44
#